data_AF-A0A0W0S995-F1
#
_entry.id   AF-A0A0W0S995-F1
#
_cell.length_a   1.000
_cell.length_b   1.000
_cell.length_c   1.000
_cell.angle_alpha   90.00
_cell.angle_beta   90.00
_cell.angle_gamma   90.00
#
_symmetry.space_group_name_H-M   'P 1'
#
loop_
_entity.id
_entity.type
_entity.pdbx_description
1 polymer ?
#
loop_
_entity_poly.entity_id
_entity_poly.type
_entity_poly.pdbx_seq_one_letter_code
_entity_poly.pdbx_strand_id
1 'polypeptide(L)'
;MSIPLDLIKKHLIQYIPENKSGGEVILSVGESLLLVMDACIQANVDPIIKDQLNLLYIEGIKSKEELSFIKEVQDILASKNYTVKSDPITINEDATRRYFETQLAYYLLQNNAEELNQNELSEFTKNLKKRLFSLPAPDDNHIKKAEKILKGEMDPILNKYETEYAQIISMLAKNNFYGLSKKACTNLLEIACSTSLSTLNTQIDQSMPVDYCSDTVFTMGMDGRGRIIKKDHDKVRTTAKGLMKSNSPLPLYHDVVNAAHSQYDDKTRKQMESPFQRSADQANFMIESQWTQFLFSRMTQVYSNGISSTTLAQIRNIILEKRLGHVYHKNSFQKYMTAFAALMVYNSGGHSFFEIFEVFKFPLCRELIEDEPGLVKTLEEDKMMYKWLCMDQSDAYEKALHATRNYFHSLLSKKIINAEFKKKHMSVLSVPQEQLTLHFAVVYHNLHDLEQLIHTLGRENIDAPNYKDWTALMVASQLGKTDQVKMLLAAGADIRKQVDGLSSLELAIKNSHFKTTEVLLKGGAVVKRAQKAKGGLKARVPALYLACRQTDVGILRLLLEQKTLNIDDKKEAILCALKIENFEALKLIINQITKEERHKFFNEKYKFKLLKEAVKLGNTQLIKGILQFDIFPSFEQIDCQSLLSVAAEKGFLPTVELLLKLYFQHLDKHKASQEMLFSINLDPILSTALEYSHFKLSIFLMMRGANIDLVSSKIEHLDEFAKYIKNSEYCDLFYIQELDSDSISIQLKEDLSHLKQEQNEAAFKMPPKSHIESSTSSCTLSFFSDREKLQKNENDATLNSVVTL
;
A
#
# COMPACT_ATOMS: atom_id res chain seq x y z
N MET A 1 -4.31 -19.26 16.54
CA MET A 1 -4.99 -19.81 17.74
C MET A 1 -6.14 -20.64 17.22
N SER A 2 -6.38 -21.83 17.75
CA SER A 2 -7.49 -22.69 17.32
C SER A 2 -8.77 -22.37 18.11
N ILE A 3 -9.90 -22.23 17.42
CA ILE A 3 -11.22 -22.19 18.08
C ILE A 3 -11.48 -23.59 18.67
N PRO A 4 -11.69 -23.73 19.99
CA PRO A 4 -11.82 -25.03 20.63
C PRO A 4 -13.22 -25.60 20.40
N LEU A 5 -13.43 -26.26 19.25
CA LEU A 5 -14.76 -26.76 18.86
C LEU A 5 -15.36 -27.67 19.95
N ASP A 6 -14.56 -28.55 20.57
CA ASP A 6 -15.03 -29.45 21.63
C ASP A 6 -15.73 -28.73 22.80
N LEU A 7 -15.35 -27.49 23.11
CA LEU A 7 -16.00 -26.69 24.15
C LEU A 7 -17.37 -26.16 23.72
N ILE A 8 -17.55 -25.83 22.44
CA ILE A 8 -18.79 -25.24 21.91
C ILE A 8 -19.70 -26.23 21.17
N LYS A 9 -19.21 -27.41 20.77
CA LYS A 9 -19.92 -28.39 19.93
C LYS A 9 -21.31 -28.75 20.47
N LYS A 10 -21.42 -28.97 21.78
CA LYS A 10 -22.70 -29.22 22.47
C LYS A 10 -23.70 -28.07 22.30
N HIS A 11 -23.20 -26.83 22.37
CA HIS A 11 -24.00 -25.62 22.22
C HIS A 11 -24.41 -25.39 20.76
N LEU A 12 -23.51 -25.64 19.80
CA LEU A 12 -23.85 -25.56 18.37
C LEU A 12 -24.96 -26.57 18.00
N ILE A 13 -24.86 -27.82 18.47
CA ILE A 13 -25.90 -28.85 18.25
C ILE A 13 -27.26 -28.45 18.87
N GLN A 14 -27.22 -27.76 20.02
CA GLN A 14 -28.41 -27.32 20.76
C GLN A 14 -29.10 -26.09 20.14
N TYR A 15 -28.35 -25.05 19.81
CA TYR A 15 -28.91 -23.73 19.46
C TYR A 15 -29.00 -23.45 17.95
N ILE A 16 -28.31 -24.23 17.09
CA ILE A 16 -28.50 -24.11 15.64
C ILE A 16 -29.87 -24.71 15.25
N PRO A 17 -30.77 -23.92 14.62
CA PRO A 17 -32.11 -24.37 14.26
C PRO A 17 -32.05 -25.42 13.14
N GLU A 18 -32.95 -26.41 13.15
CA GLU A 18 -33.03 -27.39 12.06
C GLU A 18 -33.76 -26.83 10.84
N ASN A 19 -33.19 -27.02 9.65
CA ASN A 19 -33.91 -26.77 8.40
C ASN A 19 -34.98 -27.84 8.19
N LYS A 20 -36.25 -27.43 8.38
CA LYS A 20 -37.44 -28.30 8.25
C LYS A 20 -38.14 -28.21 6.88
N SER A 21 -37.62 -27.42 5.94
CA SER A 21 -38.15 -27.36 4.56
C SER A 21 -38.07 -28.72 3.85
N GLY A 22 -37.06 -29.52 4.20
CA GLY A 22 -36.69 -30.75 3.51
C GLY A 22 -36.31 -30.54 2.04
N GLY A 23 -35.82 -29.34 1.69
CA GLY A 23 -35.11 -29.04 0.44
C GLY A 23 -33.72 -28.44 0.75
N GLU A 24 -32.82 -28.40 -0.24
CA GLU A 24 -31.46 -27.90 -0.07
C GLU A 24 -31.44 -26.40 0.26
N VAL A 25 -30.91 -26.05 1.43
CA VAL A 25 -30.62 -24.66 1.82
C VAL A 25 -29.11 -24.46 1.81
N ILE A 26 -28.63 -23.71 0.81
CA ILE A 26 -27.20 -23.43 0.62
C ILE A 26 -26.77 -22.21 1.43
N LEU A 27 -25.69 -22.34 2.19
CA LEU A 27 -25.05 -21.27 2.94
C LEU A 27 -23.60 -21.06 2.46
N SER A 28 -23.13 -19.81 2.47
CA SER A 28 -21.70 -19.50 2.38
C SER A 28 -20.98 -19.85 3.70
N VAL A 29 -19.64 -19.81 3.70
CA VAL A 29 -18.86 -19.88 4.94
C VAL A 29 -19.15 -18.68 5.85
N GLY A 30 -19.32 -17.47 5.30
CA GLY A 30 -19.70 -16.27 6.07
C GLY A 30 -21.04 -16.42 6.79
N GLU A 31 -22.08 -16.84 6.07
CA GLU A 31 -23.42 -17.13 6.62
C GLU A 31 -23.38 -18.24 7.69
N SER A 32 -22.54 -19.27 7.48
CA SER A 32 -22.38 -20.35 8.48
C SER A 32 -21.75 -19.85 9.78
N LEU A 33 -20.81 -18.91 9.72
CA LEU A 33 -20.19 -18.30 10.89
C LEU A 33 -21.18 -17.41 11.67
N LEU A 34 -22.12 -16.74 10.98
CA LEU A 34 -23.16 -15.97 11.66
C LEU A 34 -24.07 -16.88 12.52
N LEU A 35 -24.47 -18.06 12.02
CA LEU A 35 -25.20 -19.06 12.82
C LEU A 35 -24.40 -19.57 14.03
N VAL A 36 -23.09 -19.78 13.85
CA VAL A 36 -22.20 -20.20 14.94
C VAL A 36 -22.11 -19.09 16.00
N MET A 37 -21.98 -17.83 15.59
CA MET A 37 -22.00 -16.67 16.49
C MET A 37 -23.33 -16.56 17.24
N ASP A 38 -24.48 -16.76 16.58
CA ASP A 38 -25.80 -16.77 17.21
C ASP A 38 -25.90 -17.83 18.31
N ALA A 39 -25.47 -19.06 18.01
CA ALA A 39 -25.47 -20.18 18.95
C ALA A 39 -24.50 -19.93 20.13
N CYS A 40 -23.33 -19.37 19.88
CA CYS A 40 -22.35 -18.99 20.91
C CYS A 40 -22.89 -17.88 21.83
N ILE A 41 -23.62 -16.89 21.29
CA ILE A 41 -24.23 -15.81 22.08
C ILE A 41 -25.38 -16.35 22.95
N GLN A 42 -26.24 -17.23 22.40
CA GLN A 42 -27.31 -17.88 23.17
C GLN A 42 -26.76 -18.78 24.29
N ALA A 43 -25.60 -19.40 24.07
CA ALA A 43 -24.91 -20.23 25.05
C ALA A 43 -24.07 -19.45 26.08
N ASN A 44 -23.92 -18.12 25.91
CA ASN A 44 -23.07 -17.27 26.73
C ASN A 44 -21.63 -17.81 26.89
N VAL A 45 -21.00 -18.17 25.76
CA VAL A 45 -19.62 -18.70 25.74
C VAL A 45 -18.59 -17.63 26.13
N ASP A 46 -17.39 -18.08 26.50
CA ASP A 46 -16.26 -17.23 26.87
C ASP A 46 -15.97 -16.14 25.81
N PRO A 47 -15.77 -14.86 26.20
CA PRO A 47 -15.39 -13.77 25.30
C PRO A 47 -14.21 -14.10 24.36
N ILE A 48 -13.24 -14.91 24.79
CA ILE A 48 -12.10 -15.35 23.96
C ILE A 48 -12.59 -16.09 22.70
N ILE A 49 -13.68 -16.86 22.79
CA ILE A 49 -14.25 -17.59 21.66
C ILE A 49 -14.97 -16.61 20.70
N LYS A 50 -15.67 -15.60 21.24
CA LYS A 50 -16.27 -14.51 20.46
C LYS A 50 -15.19 -13.75 19.67
N ASP A 51 -14.08 -13.44 20.30
CA ASP A 51 -12.94 -12.75 19.67
C ASP A 51 -12.29 -13.59 18.56
N GLN A 52 -12.11 -14.89 18.77
CA GLN A 52 -11.61 -15.81 17.75
C GLN A 52 -12.58 -15.96 16.56
N LEU A 53 -13.90 -15.99 16.81
CA LEU A 53 -14.92 -15.99 15.76
C LEU A 53 -14.95 -14.67 14.98
N ASN A 54 -14.79 -13.53 15.65
CA ASN A 54 -14.66 -12.21 15.02
C ASN A 54 -13.42 -12.13 14.13
N LEU A 55 -12.27 -12.59 14.63
CA LEU A 55 -11.02 -12.71 13.87
C LEU A 55 -11.22 -13.55 12.60
N LEU A 56 -11.79 -14.76 12.73
CA LEU A 56 -12.04 -15.65 11.60
C LEU A 56 -13.06 -15.07 10.59
N TYR A 57 -14.09 -14.36 11.07
CA TYR A 57 -15.06 -13.71 10.20
C TYR A 57 -14.42 -12.57 9.40
N ILE A 58 -13.74 -11.61 10.06
CA ILE A 58 -13.22 -10.41 9.38
C ILE A 58 -12.01 -10.72 8.48
N GLU A 59 -11.05 -11.52 8.95
CA GLU A 59 -9.82 -11.86 8.23
C GLU A 59 -9.97 -13.07 7.29
N GLY A 60 -10.82 -14.04 7.65
CA GLY A 60 -10.91 -15.33 6.98
C GLY A 60 -9.80 -16.31 7.34
N ILE A 61 -9.79 -17.47 6.71
CA ILE A 61 -8.90 -18.59 7.03
C ILE A 61 -7.43 -18.24 6.75
N LYS A 62 -6.54 -18.57 7.70
CA LYS A 62 -5.07 -18.40 7.60
C LYS A 62 -4.30 -19.69 7.91
N SER A 63 -4.92 -20.63 8.64
CA SER A 63 -4.27 -21.80 9.23
C SER A 63 -5.02 -23.10 8.91
N LYS A 64 -4.37 -24.25 9.14
CA LYS A 64 -4.98 -25.57 8.91
C LYS A 64 -6.04 -25.89 9.97
N GLU A 65 -5.85 -25.33 11.16
CA GLU A 65 -6.70 -25.46 12.34
C GLU A 65 -8.05 -24.76 12.10
N GLU A 66 -8.03 -23.54 11.55
CA GLU A 66 -9.25 -22.84 11.10
C GLU A 66 -9.96 -23.59 9.96
N LEU A 67 -9.21 -24.20 9.04
CA LEU A 67 -9.79 -25.03 7.98
C LEU A 67 -10.45 -26.32 8.53
N SER A 68 -9.88 -26.94 9.58
CA SER A 68 -10.53 -28.06 10.29
C SER A 68 -11.82 -27.60 10.96
N PHE A 69 -11.75 -26.50 11.72
CA PHE A 69 -12.91 -25.90 12.38
C PHE A 69 -14.06 -25.63 11.40
N ILE A 70 -13.78 -25.05 10.21
CA ILE A 70 -14.82 -24.85 9.19
C ILE A 70 -15.41 -26.19 8.73
N LYS A 71 -14.59 -27.21 8.41
CA LYS A 71 -15.12 -28.54 8.00
C LYS A 71 -16.03 -29.16 9.06
N GLU A 72 -15.64 -29.10 10.33
CA GLU A 72 -16.43 -29.65 11.42
C GLU A 72 -17.74 -28.85 11.65
N VAL A 73 -17.74 -27.54 11.39
CA VAL A 73 -18.96 -26.72 11.32
C VAL A 73 -19.83 -27.12 10.11
N GLN A 74 -19.25 -27.48 8.96
CA GLN A 74 -19.98 -28.01 7.81
C GLN A 74 -20.69 -29.34 8.17
N ASP A 75 -20.02 -30.24 8.88
CA ASP A 75 -20.61 -31.51 9.35
C ASP A 75 -21.77 -31.31 10.32
N ILE A 76 -21.62 -30.39 11.30
CA ILE A 76 -22.70 -30.02 12.24
C ILE A 76 -23.89 -29.43 11.47
N LEU A 77 -23.66 -28.52 10.53
CA LEU A 77 -24.73 -27.92 9.73
C LEU A 77 -25.39 -28.90 8.76
N ALA A 78 -24.65 -29.87 8.22
CA ALA A 78 -25.19 -30.98 7.43
C ALA A 78 -26.16 -31.84 8.26
N SER A 79 -25.83 -32.13 9.53
CA SER A 79 -26.74 -32.83 10.46
C SER A 79 -28.03 -32.05 10.76
N LYS A 80 -28.03 -30.74 10.49
CA LYS A 80 -29.16 -29.81 10.64
C LYS A 80 -29.87 -29.49 9.31
N ASN A 81 -29.59 -30.26 8.25
CA ASN A 81 -30.12 -30.12 6.88
C ASN A 81 -29.72 -28.80 6.15
N TYR A 82 -28.55 -28.23 6.45
CA TYR A 82 -27.95 -27.16 5.65
C TYR A 82 -26.78 -27.67 4.81
N THR A 83 -26.54 -27.03 3.66
CA THR A 83 -25.39 -27.33 2.81
C THR A 83 -24.49 -26.10 2.74
N VAL A 84 -23.36 -26.14 3.43
CA VAL A 84 -22.37 -25.05 3.40
C VAL A 84 -21.42 -25.27 2.23
N LYS A 85 -21.27 -24.28 1.35
CA LYS A 85 -20.33 -24.34 0.22
C LYS A 85 -19.25 -23.26 0.36
N SER A 86 -18.01 -23.67 0.09
CA SER A 86 -16.80 -22.83 0.08
C SER A 86 -16.29 -22.53 -1.32
N ASP A 87 -17.13 -22.74 -2.35
CA ASP A 87 -16.77 -22.42 -3.72
C ASP A 87 -16.80 -20.89 -3.98
N PRO A 88 -15.96 -20.39 -4.91
CA PRO A 88 -15.90 -18.98 -5.28
C PRO A 88 -17.24 -18.33 -5.67
N ILE A 89 -18.18 -19.08 -6.25
CA ILE A 89 -19.48 -18.53 -6.68
C ILE A 89 -20.36 -18.31 -5.46
N THR A 90 -20.50 -19.31 -4.59
CA THR A 90 -21.29 -19.18 -3.34
C THR A 90 -20.72 -18.08 -2.43
N ILE A 91 -19.39 -18.00 -2.27
CA ILE A 91 -18.76 -16.93 -1.50
C ILE A 91 -19.01 -15.56 -2.14
N ASN A 92 -18.85 -15.45 -3.47
CA ASN A 92 -19.12 -14.19 -4.18
C ASN A 92 -20.59 -13.76 -4.11
N GLU A 93 -21.55 -14.68 -4.00
CA GLU A 93 -22.97 -14.33 -3.87
C GLU A 93 -23.41 -14.04 -2.42
N ASP A 94 -22.48 -14.06 -1.45
CA ASP A 94 -22.76 -13.68 -0.07
C ASP A 94 -23.17 -12.20 0.04
N ALA A 95 -24.45 -11.99 0.36
CA ALA A 95 -25.02 -10.66 0.60
C ALA A 95 -24.75 -10.15 2.01
N THR A 96 -24.54 -11.04 3.00
CA THR A 96 -24.30 -10.67 4.40
C THR A 96 -22.93 -10.02 4.57
N ARG A 97 -21.89 -10.55 3.90
CA ARG A 97 -20.54 -9.97 3.95
C ARG A 97 -20.52 -8.53 3.42
N ARG A 98 -21.17 -8.27 2.29
CA ARG A 98 -21.25 -6.90 1.73
C ARG A 98 -22.05 -5.96 2.61
N TYR A 99 -23.19 -6.43 3.12
CA TYR A 99 -24.02 -5.67 4.05
C TYR A 99 -23.22 -5.27 5.30
N PHE A 100 -22.46 -6.22 5.86
CA PHE A 100 -21.55 -5.99 6.98
C PHE A 100 -20.50 -4.90 6.67
N GLU A 101 -19.79 -5.00 5.54
CA GLU A 101 -18.76 -4.01 5.19
C GLU A 101 -19.34 -2.61 4.97
N THR A 102 -20.52 -2.46 4.35
CA THR A 102 -21.15 -1.14 4.20
C THR A 102 -21.65 -0.59 5.54
N GLN A 103 -22.23 -1.42 6.42
CA GLN A 103 -22.64 -0.99 7.77
C GLN A 103 -21.44 -0.59 8.64
N LEU A 104 -20.36 -1.38 8.60
CA LEU A 104 -19.11 -1.05 9.30
C LEU A 104 -18.53 0.27 8.78
N ALA A 105 -18.46 0.45 7.46
CA ALA A 105 -18.00 1.70 6.85
C ALA A 105 -18.85 2.91 7.29
N TYR A 106 -20.18 2.78 7.35
CA TYR A 106 -21.06 3.83 7.86
C TYR A 106 -20.73 4.22 9.31
N TYR A 107 -20.68 3.25 10.24
CA TYR A 107 -20.39 3.54 11.64
C TYR A 107 -18.97 4.07 11.86
N LEU A 108 -17.99 3.63 11.06
CA LEU A 108 -16.63 4.19 11.08
C LEU A 108 -16.62 5.66 10.64
N LEU A 109 -17.37 6.03 9.59
CA LEU A 109 -17.51 7.43 9.19
C LEU A 109 -18.20 8.26 10.28
N GLN A 110 -19.28 7.75 10.87
CA GLN A 110 -20.00 8.41 11.95
C GLN A 110 -19.12 8.67 13.18
N ASN A 111 -18.29 7.69 13.58
CA ASN A 111 -17.46 7.77 14.78
C ASN A 111 -16.16 8.56 14.57
N ASN A 112 -15.55 8.54 13.37
CA ASN A 112 -14.18 9.05 13.16
C ASN A 112 -14.10 10.36 12.36
N ALA A 113 -15.05 10.67 11.48
CA ALA A 113 -14.89 11.76 10.51
C ALA A 113 -14.81 13.16 11.15
N GLU A 114 -15.48 13.39 12.28
CA GLU A 114 -15.51 14.70 12.94
C GLU A 114 -14.26 15.01 13.77
N GLU A 115 -13.51 13.99 14.19
CA GLU A 115 -12.28 14.13 14.99
C GLU A 115 -11.02 14.43 14.14
N LEU A 116 -11.10 14.33 12.82
CA LEU A 116 -9.96 14.58 11.94
C LEU A 116 -9.48 16.03 12.01
N ASN A 117 -8.17 16.23 12.02
CA ASN A 117 -7.54 17.55 12.02
C ASN A 117 -7.74 18.23 10.65
N GLN A 118 -8.66 19.18 10.59
CA GLN A 118 -9.00 19.90 9.37
C GLN A 118 -7.81 20.67 8.77
N ASN A 119 -6.93 21.23 9.62
CA ASN A 119 -5.77 21.99 9.13
C ASN A 119 -4.76 21.06 8.41
N GLU A 120 -4.48 19.88 8.99
CA GLU A 120 -3.64 18.87 8.34
C GLU A 120 -4.25 18.39 7.02
N LEU A 121 -5.56 18.13 7.00
CA LEU A 121 -6.28 17.71 5.80
C LEU A 121 -6.18 18.76 4.68
N SER A 122 -6.50 20.02 4.97
CA SER A 122 -6.46 21.10 3.99
C SER A 122 -5.03 21.44 3.54
N GLU A 123 -4.01 21.38 4.41
CA GLU A 123 -2.60 21.54 3.98
C GLU A 123 -2.17 20.41 3.04
N PHE A 124 -2.50 19.15 3.38
CA PHE A 124 -2.20 18.00 2.54
C PHE A 124 -2.89 18.09 1.17
N THR A 125 -4.20 18.36 1.11
CA THR A 125 -4.92 18.57 -0.16
C THR A 125 -4.32 19.74 -0.95
N LYS A 126 -3.95 20.84 -0.29
CA LYS A 126 -3.32 22.01 -0.93
C LYS A 126 -1.97 21.68 -1.55
N ASN A 127 -1.13 20.88 -0.89
CA ASN A 127 0.17 20.46 -1.44
C ASN A 127 -0.01 19.54 -2.66
N LEU A 128 -0.89 18.55 -2.55
CA LEU A 128 -1.27 17.66 -3.66
C LEU A 128 -1.82 18.43 -4.86
N LYS A 129 -2.60 19.50 -4.62
CA LYS A 129 -3.08 20.41 -5.65
C LYS A 129 -1.94 21.23 -6.25
N LYS A 130 -1.08 21.87 -5.42
CA LYS A 130 0.08 22.65 -5.92
C LYS A 130 0.92 21.80 -6.87
N ARG A 131 1.23 20.56 -6.47
CA ARG A 131 1.95 19.57 -7.27
C ARG A 131 1.32 19.31 -8.64
N LEU A 132 0.03 18.98 -8.69
CA LEU A 132 -0.65 18.68 -9.96
C LEU A 132 -0.56 19.82 -10.98
N PHE A 133 -0.69 21.07 -10.50
CA PHE A 133 -0.69 22.27 -11.34
C PHE A 133 0.73 22.85 -11.58
N SER A 134 1.77 22.37 -10.89
CA SER A 134 3.16 22.84 -11.05
C SER A 134 4.06 21.89 -11.86
N LEU A 135 3.56 20.73 -12.27
CA LEU A 135 4.32 19.80 -13.12
C LEU A 135 4.47 20.38 -14.54
N PRO A 136 5.61 20.17 -15.22
CA PRO A 136 5.80 20.67 -16.58
C PRO A 136 4.88 19.92 -17.56
N ALA A 137 3.97 20.68 -18.18
CA ALA A 137 2.98 20.22 -19.16
C ALA A 137 2.12 19.01 -18.71
N PRO A 138 1.24 19.17 -17.70
CA PRO A 138 0.11 18.26 -17.56
C PRO A 138 -0.78 18.48 -18.79
N ASP A 139 -1.09 17.42 -19.53
CA ASP A 139 -2.00 17.51 -20.68
C ASP A 139 -3.29 18.23 -20.25
N ASP A 140 -3.68 19.26 -21.01
CA ASP A 140 -4.84 20.13 -20.81
C ASP A 140 -6.09 19.37 -20.36
N ASN A 141 -6.28 18.16 -20.89
CA ASN A 141 -7.37 17.25 -20.55
C ASN A 141 -7.32 16.79 -19.08
N HIS A 142 -6.16 16.43 -18.55
CA HIS A 142 -5.97 16.00 -17.17
C HIS A 142 -6.26 17.14 -16.18
N ILE A 143 -5.84 18.38 -16.51
CA ILE A 143 -6.16 19.57 -15.70
C ILE A 143 -7.67 19.81 -15.69
N LYS A 144 -8.31 19.81 -16.87
CA LYS A 144 -9.77 19.98 -17.00
C LYS A 144 -10.54 18.92 -16.23
N LYS A 145 -10.15 17.63 -16.33
CA LYS A 145 -10.70 16.53 -15.52
C LYS A 145 -10.57 16.80 -14.02
N ALA A 146 -9.37 17.17 -13.55
CA ALA A 146 -9.12 17.47 -12.15
C ALA A 146 -10.03 18.59 -11.63
N GLU A 147 -10.15 19.69 -12.37
CA GLU A 147 -11.04 20.78 -12.00
C GLU A 147 -12.51 20.36 -11.93
N LYS A 148 -12.99 19.58 -12.89
CA LYS A 148 -14.37 19.09 -12.91
C LYS A 148 -14.68 18.18 -11.73
N ILE A 149 -13.78 17.25 -11.41
CA ILE A 149 -13.90 16.37 -10.25
C ILE A 149 -13.91 17.18 -8.94
N LEU A 150 -12.97 18.12 -8.78
CA LEU A 150 -12.86 18.96 -7.57
C LEU A 150 -14.03 19.94 -7.39
N LYS A 151 -14.72 20.34 -8.47
CA LYS A 151 -15.98 21.11 -8.42
C LYS A 151 -17.22 20.24 -8.18
N GLY A 152 -17.09 18.91 -8.26
CA GLY A 152 -18.21 17.97 -8.20
C GLY A 152 -19.14 18.03 -9.43
N GLU A 153 -18.57 18.32 -10.60
CA GLU A 153 -19.28 18.45 -11.89
C GLU A 153 -19.26 17.13 -12.68
N MET A 154 -20.43 16.66 -13.09
CA MET A 154 -20.62 15.41 -13.84
C MET A 154 -20.45 15.65 -15.35
N ASP A 155 -19.22 15.93 -15.76
CA ASP A 155 -18.88 16.32 -17.13
C ASP A 155 -18.66 15.09 -18.05
N PRO A 156 -19.13 15.09 -19.31
CA PRO A 156 -18.90 13.99 -20.26
C PRO A 156 -17.43 13.66 -20.56
N ILE A 157 -16.48 14.55 -20.24
CA ILE A 157 -15.04 14.27 -20.33
C ILE A 157 -14.55 13.26 -19.28
N LEU A 158 -15.34 13.04 -18.23
CA LEU A 158 -15.02 12.13 -17.13
C LEU A 158 -15.31 10.67 -17.53
N ASN A 159 -14.36 9.79 -17.23
CA ASN A 159 -14.63 8.35 -17.28
C ASN A 159 -15.51 7.94 -16.08
N LYS A 160 -16.15 6.76 -16.15
CA LYS A 160 -17.05 6.26 -15.10
C LYS A 160 -16.52 6.51 -13.67
N TYR A 161 -15.30 6.08 -13.36
CA TYR A 161 -14.71 6.20 -12.02
C TYR A 161 -14.44 7.66 -11.61
N GLU A 162 -14.03 8.51 -12.54
CA GLU A 162 -13.87 9.96 -12.31
C GLU A 162 -15.23 10.61 -11.97
N THR A 163 -16.32 10.17 -12.61
CA THR A 163 -17.70 10.57 -12.29
C THR A 163 -18.13 10.08 -10.91
N GLU A 164 -17.72 8.88 -10.46
CA GLU A 164 -17.98 8.41 -9.08
C GLU A 164 -17.36 9.36 -8.04
N TYR A 165 -16.10 9.78 -8.23
CA TYR A 165 -15.44 10.76 -7.36
C TYR A 165 -16.13 12.14 -7.37
N ALA A 166 -16.51 12.64 -8.56
CA ALA A 166 -17.23 13.90 -8.69
C ALA A 166 -18.59 13.87 -7.94
N GLN A 167 -19.30 12.73 -7.91
CA GLN A 167 -20.54 12.61 -7.15
C GLN A 167 -20.32 12.72 -5.64
N ILE A 168 -19.30 12.01 -5.13
CA ILE A 168 -18.97 11.98 -3.70
C ILE A 168 -18.62 13.40 -3.23
N ILE A 169 -17.79 14.11 -3.99
CA ILE A 169 -17.43 15.52 -3.76
C ILE A 169 -18.69 16.41 -3.79
N SER A 170 -19.57 16.24 -4.78
CA SER A 170 -20.83 17.01 -4.89
C SER A 170 -21.77 16.78 -3.70
N MET A 171 -21.89 15.55 -3.20
CA MET A 171 -22.72 15.21 -2.04
C MET A 171 -22.16 15.75 -0.73
N LEU A 172 -20.85 15.60 -0.50
CA LEU A 172 -20.15 16.09 0.68
C LEU A 172 -20.19 17.62 0.75
N ALA A 173 -19.95 18.32 -0.37
CA ALA A 173 -20.05 19.78 -0.45
C ALA A 173 -21.46 20.31 -0.13
N LYS A 174 -22.51 19.53 -0.45
CA LYS A 174 -23.91 19.83 -0.11
C LYS A 174 -24.30 19.44 1.32
N ASN A 175 -23.40 18.81 2.08
CA ASN A 175 -23.66 18.19 3.39
C ASN A 175 -24.79 17.14 3.33
N ASN A 176 -25.03 16.55 2.15
CA ASN A 176 -26.05 15.53 1.94
C ASN A 176 -25.41 14.14 1.97
N PHE A 177 -24.84 13.79 3.12
CA PHE A 177 -24.13 12.54 3.33
C PHE A 177 -24.67 11.81 4.57
N TYR A 178 -25.85 11.20 4.40
CA TYR A 178 -26.40 10.16 5.29
C TYR A 178 -26.39 10.46 6.80
N GLY A 179 -26.74 11.69 7.18
CA GLY A 179 -26.86 12.07 8.60
C GLY A 179 -25.54 12.41 9.30
N LEU A 180 -24.42 12.45 8.58
CA LEU A 180 -23.16 12.99 9.12
C LEU A 180 -23.27 14.50 9.38
N SER A 181 -22.49 14.99 10.35
CA SER A 181 -22.43 16.43 10.67
C SER A 181 -21.80 17.25 9.53
N LYS A 182 -22.04 18.56 9.52
CA LYS A 182 -21.39 19.50 8.58
C LYS A 182 -19.86 19.48 8.69
N LYS A 183 -19.33 19.27 9.91
CA LYS A 183 -17.88 19.17 10.14
C LYS A 183 -17.33 17.86 9.58
N ALA A 184 -17.99 16.73 9.83
CA ALA A 184 -17.65 15.44 9.24
C ALA A 184 -17.69 15.50 7.70
N CYS A 185 -18.72 16.12 7.09
CA CYS A 185 -18.80 16.31 5.64
C CYS A 185 -17.63 17.12 5.08
N THR A 186 -17.24 18.22 5.76
CA THR A 186 -16.08 19.04 5.37
C THR A 186 -14.76 18.25 5.44
N ASN A 187 -14.54 17.48 6.51
CA ASN A 187 -13.33 16.66 6.66
C ASN A 187 -13.26 15.54 5.59
N LEU A 188 -14.39 14.88 5.30
CA LEU A 188 -14.47 13.86 4.26
C LEU A 188 -14.34 14.44 2.84
N LEU A 189 -14.77 15.69 2.62
CA LEU A 189 -14.57 16.40 1.35
C LEU A 189 -13.08 16.56 1.04
N GLU A 190 -12.26 16.93 2.02
CA GLU A 190 -10.80 16.97 1.87
C GLU A 190 -10.20 15.59 1.56
N ILE A 191 -10.70 14.53 2.20
CA ILE A 191 -10.29 13.15 1.86
C ILE A 191 -10.68 12.79 0.42
N ALA A 192 -11.89 13.12 -0.05
CA ALA A 192 -12.33 12.84 -1.42
C ALA A 192 -11.52 13.62 -2.47
N CYS A 193 -11.22 14.89 -2.19
CA CYS A 193 -10.39 15.75 -3.03
C CYS A 193 -8.94 15.26 -3.10
N SER A 194 -8.30 15.01 -1.95
CA SER A 194 -6.94 14.47 -1.89
C SER A 194 -6.83 13.07 -2.50
N THR A 195 -7.87 12.22 -2.38
CA THR A 195 -7.93 10.92 -3.09
C THR A 195 -7.87 11.10 -4.60
N SER A 196 -8.70 11.99 -5.13
CA SER A 196 -8.77 12.28 -6.58
C SER A 196 -7.43 12.83 -7.08
N LEU A 197 -6.86 13.81 -6.37
CA LEU A 197 -5.55 14.40 -6.67
C LEU A 197 -4.42 13.36 -6.61
N SER A 198 -4.39 12.49 -5.60
CA SER A 198 -3.37 11.44 -5.49
C SER A 198 -3.35 10.51 -6.68
N THR A 199 -4.52 10.10 -7.18
CA THR A 199 -4.58 9.22 -8.37
C THR A 199 -4.04 9.90 -9.63
N LEU A 200 -4.34 11.18 -9.83
CA LEU A 200 -3.83 11.97 -10.97
C LEU A 200 -2.33 12.26 -10.85
N ASN A 201 -1.87 12.73 -9.69
CA ASN A 201 -0.44 12.94 -9.42
C ASN A 201 0.35 11.65 -9.65
N THR A 202 -0.19 10.49 -9.24
CA THR A 202 0.47 9.18 -9.44
C THR A 202 0.60 8.76 -10.91
N GLN A 203 -0.24 9.29 -11.80
CA GLN A 203 -0.19 9.01 -13.24
C GLN A 203 0.80 9.92 -13.99
N ILE A 204 1.01 11.14 -13.50
CA ILE A 204 1.73 12.21 -14.21
C ILE A 204 3.13 12.47 -13.61
N ASP A 205 3.27 12.42 -12.28
CA ASP A 205 4.49 12.80 -11.57
C ASP A 205 5.53 11.67 -11.54
N GLN A 206 6.63 11.86 -12.29
CA GLN A 206 7.76 10.92 -12.34
C GLN A 206 8.61 10.91 -11.07
N SER A 207 8.43 11.87 -10.16
CA SER A 207 9.13 11.92 -8.86
C SER A 207 8.51 11.04 -7.79
N MET A 208 7.32 10.48 -8.05
CA MET A 208 6.59 9.61 -7.11
C MET A 208 7.43 8.41 -6.62
N PRO A 209 7.35 8.05 -5.33
CA PRO A 209 7.91 6.80 -4.79
C PRO A 209 7.52 5.62 -5.66
N VAL A 210 8.44 4.68 -5.88
CA VAL A 210 8.28 3.68 -6.94
C VAL A 210 7.09 2.76 -6.66
N ASP A 211 6.28 2.52 -7.70
CA ASP A 211 5.26 1.47 -7.66
C ASP A 211 5.94 0.10 -7.57
N TYR A 212 6.09 -0.40 -6.34
CA TYR A 212 6.63 -1.72 -6.02
C TYR A 212 5.88 -2.85 -6.74
N CYS A 213 4.60 -2.67 -7.06
CA CYS A 213 3.67 -3.71 -7.49
C CYS A 213 3.37 -3.75 -9.00
N SER A 214 3.84 -2.77 -9.78
CA SER A 214 3.66 -2.69 -11.24
C SER A 214 4.08 -3.94 -12.04
N ASP A 215 4.94 -4.81 -11.48
CA ASP A 215 5.39 -6.06 -12.10
C ASP A 215 5.23 -7.31 -11.20
N THR A 216 4.54 -7.22 -10.07
CA THR A 216 4.37 -8.36 -9.13
C THR A 216 3.07 -9.13 -9.41
N VAL A 217 2.73 -10.06 -8.52
CA VAL A 217 1.42 -10.72 -8.33
C VAL A 217 0.22 -9.79 -8.58
N PHE A 218 0.34 -8.50 -8.25
CA PHE A 218 -0.76 -7.54 -8.18
C PHE A 218 -0.73 -6.47 -9.28
N THR A 219 -0.45 -6.86 -10.54
CA THR A 219 -0.45 -5.92 -11.68
C THR A 219 -1.76 -5.13 -11.80
N MET A 220 -1.67 -3.81 -11.63
CA MET A 220 -2.81 -2.88 -11.53
C MET A 220 -3.48 -2.53 -12.89
N GLY A 221 -4.09 -3.53 -13.55
CA GLY A 221 -4.85 -3.37 -14.82
C GLY A 221 -4.05 -3.69 -16.09
N MET A 222 -4.67 -3.79 -17.27
CA MET A 222 -6.12 -3.68 -17.56
C MET A 222 -6.88 -5.03 -17.50
N ASP A 223 -6.18 -6.15 -17.56
CA ASP A 223 -6.72 -7.52 -17.44
C ASP A 223 -6.02 -8.38 -16.34
N GLY A 224 -5.06 -7.78 -15.61
CA GLY A 224 -4.45 -8.32 -14.38
C GLY A 224 -5.30 -8.18 -13.11
N ARG A 225 -6.49 -7.57 -13.21
CA ARG A 225 -7.44 -7.35 -12.09
C ARG A 225 -8.29 -8.57 -11.71
N GLY A 226 -8.01 -9.73 -12.30
CA GLY A 226 -8.79 -10.94 -12.04
C GLY A 226 -10.27 -10.79 -12.40
N ARG A 227 -10.58 -10.09 -13.49
CA ARG A 227 -11.95 -9.68 -13.86
C ARG A 227 -12.32 -10.05 -15.29
N ILE A 228 -13.56 -10.51 -15.48
CA ILE A 228 -14.19 -10.81 -16.76
C ILE A 228 -15.40 -9.88 -16.93
N ILE A 229 -15.34 -9.02 -17.95
CA ILE A 229 -16.35 -8.00 -18.26
C ILE A 229 -17.53 -8.70 -18.98
N LYS A 230 -18.71 -8.74 -18.33
CA LYS A 230 -19.89 -9.57 -18.63
C LYS A 230 -20.64 -9.33 -19.97
N LYS A 231 -20.45 -8.19 -20.64
CA LYS A 231 -21.35 -7.56 -21.65
C LYS A 231 -22.58 -6.86 -21.03
N ASP A 232 -23.22 -6.00 -21.84
CA ASP A 232 -24.44 -5.21 -21.54
C ASP A 232 -24.45 -4.51 -20.17
N HIS A 233 -23.38 -3.74 -19.93
CA HIS A 233 -22.99 -3.29 -18.59
C HIS A 233 -23.80 -2.17 -17.96
N ASP A 234 -24.37 -1.25 -18.73
CA ASP A 234 -24.64 0.09 -18.20
C ASP A 234 -25.90 0.22 -17.34
N LYS A 235 -26.57 -0.89 -17.01
CA LYS A 235 -27.87 -0.89 -16.31
C LYS A 235 -27.91 -1.88 -15.16
N VAL A 236 -27.75 -1.38 -13.94
CA VAL A 236 -28.12 -2.13 -12.73
C VAL A 236 -29.63 -2.19 -12.66
N ARG A 237 -30.23 -3.18 -13.33
CA ARG A 237 -31.61 -3.55 -13.03
C ARG A 237 -31.64 -4.09 -11.60
N THR A 238 -32.20 -3.31 -10.69
CA THR A 238 -32.74 -3.84 -9.44
C THR A 238 -33.74 -4.93 -9.81
N THR A 239 -33.34 -6.20 -9.80
CA THR A 239 -34.22 -7.31 -10.16
C THR A 239 -35.24 -7.52 -9.04
N ALA A 240 -36.29 -6.70 -9.06
CA ALA A 240 -37.42 -6.66 -8.14
C ALA A 240 -38.35 -7.89 -8.30
N LYS A 241 -37.76 -9.09 -8.41
CA LYS A 241 -38.42 -10.39 -8.22
C LYS A 241 -38.18 -10.88 -6.79
N GLY A 242 -38.31 -9.96 -5.82
CA GLY A 242 -37.82 -10.03 -4.44
C GLY A 242 -38.52 -11.01 -3.48
N LEU A 243 -39.26 -11.98 -4.02
CA LEU A 243 -39.90 -13.08 -3.28
C LEU A 243 -39.42 -14.47 -3.76
N MET A 244 -38.92 -14.60 -4.99
CA MET A 244 -38.64 -15.88 -5.67
C MET A 244 -37.16 -16.13 -5.98
N LYS A 245 -36.26 -15.31 -5.41
CA LYS A 245 -34.80 -15.55 -5.43
C LYS A 245 -34.35 -15.98 -4.04
N SER A 246 -33.53 -17.02 -3.96
CA SER A 246 -32.91 -17.47 -2.70
C SER A 246 -31.90 -16.47 -2.14
N ASN A 247 -31.32 -15.63 -3.00
CA ASN A 247 -30.32 -14.63 -2.65
C ASN A 247 -30.96 -13.24 -2.88
N SER A 248 -31.00 -12.38 -1.85
CA SER A 248 -31.54 -11.01 -1.99
C SER A 248 -30.46 -10.11 -2.61
N PRO A 249 -30.72 -9.47 -3.76
CA PRO A 249 -29.80 -8.47 -4.29
C PRO A 249 -29.92 -7.11 -3.58
N LEU A 250 -30.88 -6.95 -2.67
CA LEU A 250 -31.23 -5.68 -2.02
C LEU A 250 -31.21 -5.81 -0.48
N PRO A 251 -30.64 -4.81 0.23
CA PRO A 251 -30.98 -4.50 1.62
C PRO A 251 -32.48 -4.18 1.77
N LEU A 252 -33.01 -4.23 2.99
CA LEU A 252 -34.37 -3.79 3.31
C LEU A 252 -34.50 -2.26 3.12
N TYR A 253 -35.68 -1.76 2.78
CA TYR A 253 -35.87 -0.33 2.42
C TYR A 253 -35.45 0.67 3.51
N HIS A 254 -35.40 0.25 4.78
CA HIS A 254 -34.96 1.07 5.90
C HIS A 254 -33.46 0.93 6.25
N ASP A 255 -32.72 0.08 5.55
CA ASP A 255 -31.31 -0.18 5.85
C ASP A 255 -30.42 0.95 5.33
N VAL A 256 -29.41 1.33 6.12
CA VAL A 256 -28.42 2.37 5.81
C VAL A 256 -27.64 2.12 4.50
N VAL A 257 -27.64 0.87 4.03
CA VAL A 257 -27.05 0.43 2.75
C VAL A 257 -27.90 0.83 1.53
N ASN A 258 -29.18 1.15 1.72
CA ASN A 258 -30.04 1.72 0.69
C ASN A 258 -30.01 3.25 0.75
N ALA A 259 -29.58 3.90 -0.34
CA ALA A 259 -29.52 5.36 -0.47
C ALA A 259 -30.90 6.06 -0.56
N ALA A 260 -31.98 5.39 -0.15
CA ALA A 260 -33.36 5.78 -0.39
C ALA A 260 -34.17 5.76 0.90
N HIS A 261 -34.04 6.81 1.71
CA HIS A 261 -35.00 7.10 2.79
C HIS A 261 -35.66 8.48 2.61
N SER A 262 -36.96 8.52 2.91
CA SER A 262 -37.89 9.67 3.04
C SER A 262 -38.06 10.71 1.92
N GLN A 263 -37.14 10.93 0.97
CA GLN A 263 -37.27 12.03 -0.03
C GLN A 263 -37.63 11.62 -1.47
N TYR A 264 -37.78 10.33 -1.77
CA TYR A 264 -38.24 9.90 -3.11
C TYR A 264 -39.77 9.98 -3.21
N ASP A 265 -40.27 11.05 -3.84
CA ASP A 265 -41.70 11.18 -4.21
C ASP A 265 -42.12 10.03 -5.15
N ASP A 266 -43.29 9.46 -4.90
CA ASP A 266 -43.75 8.20 -5.52
C ASP A 266 -43.94 8.31 -7.04
N LYS A 267 -43.93 9.55 -7.57
CA LYS A 267 -44.05 9.91 -8.98
C LYS A 267 -42.78 9.64 -9.80
N THR A 268 -41.60 9.55 -9.20
CA THR A 268 -40.31 9.37 -9.91
C THR A 268 -39.77 7.94 -9.95
N ARG A 269 -40.62 6.92 -9.72
CA ARG A 269 -40.29 5.46 -9.83
C ARG A 269 -39.64 5.01 -11.16
N LYS A 270 -39.51 5.87 -12.18
CA LYS A 270 -38.86 5.54 -13.47
C LYS A 270 -37.32 5.54 -13.42
N GLN A 271 -36.69 6.05 -12.37
CA GLN A 271 -35.23 6.03 -12.19
C GLN A 271 -34.82 5.15 -11.00
N MET A 272 -35.14 3.84 -11.06
CA MET A 272 -34.68 2.82 -10.10
C MET A 272 -33.29 2.25 -10.47
N GLU A 273 -32.37 3.11 -10.88
CA GLU A 273 -31.00 2.72 -11.23
C GLU A 273 -30.05 3.34 -10.20
N SER A 274 -29.37 2.50 -9.41
CA SER A 274 -28.20 2.95 -8.67
C SER A 274 -27.15 3.42 -9.69
N PRO A 275 -26.62 4.65 -9.60
CA PRO A 275 -25.59 5.13 -10.53
C PRO A 275 -24.31 4.30 -10.41
N PHE A 276 -24.09 3.68 -9.24
CA PHE A 276 -22.96 2.82 -8.96
C PHE A 276 -23.36 1.35 -8.99
N GLN A 277 -22.47 0.54 -9.53
CA GLN A 277 -22.68 -0.89 -9.73
C GLN A 277 -21.67 -1.64 -8.87
N ARG A 278 -22.08 -2.70 -8.16
CA ARG A 278 -21.13 -3.43 -7.29
C ARG A 278 -20.10 -4.17 -8.14
N SER A 279 -18.91 -4.49 -7.61
CA SER A 279 -17.89 -5.25 -8.36
C SER A 279 -18.43 -6.52 -9.03
N ALA A 280 -19.25 -7.29 -8.30
CA ALA A 280 -19.89 -8.50 -8.82
C ALA A 280 -21.03 -8.23 -9.82
N ASP A 281 -21.60 -7.01 -9.88
CA ASP A 281 -22.53 -6.62 -10.95
C ASP A 281 -21.75 -6.16 -12.19
N GLN A 282 -20.62 -5.46 -12.00
CA GLN A 282 -19.73 -4.97 -13.08
C GLN A 282 -18.97 -6.08 -13.79
N ALA A 283 -18.49 -7.08 -13.08
CA ALA A 283 -17.62 -8.11 -13.61
C ALA A 283 -17.84 -9.46 -12.91
N ASN A 284 -17.58 -10.55 -13.63
CA ASN A 284 -17.25 -11.82 -13.01
C ASN A 284 -15.76 -11.84 -12.64
N PHE A 285 -15.35 -12.77 -11.79
CA PHE A 285 -13.94 -12.99 -11.51
C PHE A 285 -13.30 -13.92 -12.57
N MET A 286 -12.02 -13.69 -12.84
CA MET A 286 -11.15 -14.60 -13.60
C MET A 286 -10.50 -15.53 -12.57
N ILE A 287 -10.97 -16.77 -12.50
CA ILE A 287 -10.58 -17.73 -11.47
C ILE A 287 -9.09 -18.10 -11.54
N GLU A 288 -8.49 -17.97 -12.72
CA GLU A 288 -7.07 -18.19 -13.03
C GLU A 288 -6.17 -17.07 -12.48
N SER A 289 -6.76 -15.97 -11.99
CA SER A 289 -6.00 -14.89 -11.39
C SER A 289 -5.58 -15.23 -9.97
N GLN A 290 -4.31 -14.95 -9.64
CA GLN A 290 -3.78 -15.19 -8.31
C GLN A 290 -4.48 -14.34 -7.24
N TRP A 291 -4.92 -13.11 -7.56
CA TRP A 291 -5.74 -12.31 -6.65
C TRP A 291 -7.04 -13.02 -6.29
N THR A 292 -7.75 -13.53 -7.29
CA THR A 292 -9.02 -14.25 -7.10
C THR A 292 -8.82 -15.52 -6.25
N GLN A 293 -7.76 -16.29 -6.52
CA GLN A 293 -7.42 -17.47 -5.72
C GLN A 293 -7.07 -17.11 -4.26
N PHE A 294 -6.23 -16.09 -4.05
CA PHE A 294 -5.85 -15.62 -2.72
C PHE A 294 -7.05 -15.10 -1.92
N LEU A 295 -7.87 -14.25 -2.54
CA LEU A 295 -9.11 -13.71 -1.97
C LEU A 295 -10.05 -14.84 -1.51
N PHE A 296 -10.40 -15.79 -2.40
CA PHE A 296 -11.31 -16.87 -2.05
C PHE A 296 -10.70 -17.94 -1.14
N SER A 297 -9.37 -18.07 -1.06
CA SER A 297 -8.71 -18.96 -0.09
C SER A 297 -9.03 -18.60 1.37
N ARG A 298 -9.39 -17.33 1.64
CA ARG A 298 -9.85 -16.85 2.94
C ARG A 298 -11.27 -17.31 3.29
N MET A 299 -12.03 -17.79 2.31
CA MET A 299 -13.42 -18.27 2.35
C MET A 299 -14.52 -17.29 2.82
N THR A 300 -14.18 -16.21 3.53
CA THR A 300 -15.15 -15.19 4.01
C THR A 300 -15.13 -13.88 3.21
N GLN A 301 -14.22 -13.76 2.24
CA GLN A 301 -13.99 -12.53 1.47
C GLN A 301 -14.73 -12.58 0.11
N VAL A 302 -15.54 -11.57 -0.16
CA VAL A 302 -16.28 -11.42 -1.42
C VAL A 302 -15.39 -10.85 -2.53
N TYR A 303 -15.77 -11.09 -3.80
CA TYR A 303 -15.02 -10.58 -4.94
C TYR A 303 -14.91 -9.05 -4.96
N SER A 304 -13.67 -8.56 -5.02
CA SER A 304 -13.31 -7.17 -5.32
C SER A 304 -12.58 -7.08 -6.67
N ASN A 305 -12.62 -5.90 -7.30
CA ASN A 305 -12.06 -5.65 -8.64
C ASN A 305 -10.50 -5.63 -8.71
N GLY A 306 -9.80 -6.14 -7.68
CA GLY A 306 -8.35 -6.15 -7.55
C GLY A 306 -7.90 -5.75 -6.13
N ILE A 307 -6.61 -5.46 -5.99
CA ILE A 307 -6.08 -4.63 -4.89
C ILE A 307 -6.31 -3.15 -5.23
N SER A 308 -6.52 -2.29 -4.22
CA SER A 308 -6.88 -0.88 -4.44
C SER A 308 -5.69 -0.06 -4.96
N SER A 309 -5.68 0.21 -6.27
CA SER A 309 -4.78 1.18 -6.89
C SER A 309 -4.92 2.59 -6.30
N THR A 310 -6.14 2.95 -5.87
CA THR A 310 -6.44 4.23 -5.22
C THR A 310 -5.75 4.34 -3.86
N THR A 311 -5.82 3.30 -3.03
CA THR A 311 -5.11 3.26 -1.73
C THR A 311 -3.61 3.32 -1.92
N LEU A 312 -3.06 2.62 -2.92
CA LEU A 312 -1.63 2.68 -3.23
C LEU A 312 -1.20 4.07 -3.72
N ALA A 313 -1.99 4.73 -4.57
CA ALA A 313 -1.77 6.12 -5.00
C ALA A 313 -1.77 7.08 -3.79
N GLN A 314 -2.72 6.90 -2.85
CA GLN A 314 -2.81 7.69 -1.63
C GLN A 314 -1.56 7.54 -0.77
N ILE A 315 -1.17 6.30 -0.47
CA ILE A 315 0.03 5.97 0.32
C ILE A 315 1.30 6.52 -0.34
N ARG A 316 1.44 6.44 -1.67
CA ARG A 316 2.58 7.00 -2.40
C ARG A 316 2.67 8.53 -2.28
N ASN A 317 1.53 9.24 -2.29
CA ASN A 317 1.50 10.69 -2.05
C ASN A 317 1.88 11.01 -0.59
N ILE A 318 1.34 10.28 0.40
CA ILE A 318 1.69 10.45 1.82
C ILE A 318 3.21 10.24 2.04
N ILE A 319 3.80 9.21 1.43
CA ILE A 319 5.26 8.96 1.49
C ILE A 319 6.05 10.08 0.81
N LEU A 320 5.59 10.60 -0.33
CA LEU A 320 6.26 11.71 -1.00
C LEU A 320 6.26 12.97 -0.12
N GLU A 321 5.12 13.33 0.46
CA GLU A 321 5.02 14.48 1.38
C GLU A 321 5.87 14.27 2.66
N LYS A 322 5.97 13.03 3.18
CA LYS A 322 6.95 12.68 4.23
C LYS A 322 8.39 12.95 3.78
N ARG A 323 8.78 12.49 2.59
CA ARG A 323 10.14 12.65 2.04
C ARG A 323 10.49 14.11 1.72
N LEU A 324 9.50 14.98 1.55
CA LEU A 324 9.66 16.43 1.36
C LEU A 324 9.67 17.23 2.68
N GLY A 325 9.33 16.61 3.82
CA GLY A 325 9.16 17.33 5.09
C GLY A 325 7.88 18.18 5.15
N HIS A 326 6.84 17.78 4.41
CA HIS A 326 5.52 18.41 4.44
C HIS A 326 4.59 17.71 5.46
N VAL A 327 3.34 18.15 5.57
CA VAL A 327 2.32 17.45 6.37
C VAL A 327 1.90 16.16 5.66
N TYR A 328 1.91 15.04 6.38
CA TYR A 328 1.56 13.71 5.87
C TYR A 328 0.74 12.86 6.87
N HIS A 329 0.04 13.50 7.81
CA HIS A 329 -0.73 12.82 8.86
C HIS A 329 0.10 11.94 9.82
N LYS A 330 1.35 12.34 10.17
CA LYS A 330 2.27 11.52 10.98
C LYS A 330 1.60 10.90 12.22
N ASN A 331 0.96 11.72 13.05
CA ASN A 331 0.36 11.30 14.33
C ASN A 331 -1.13 10.95 14.19
N SER A 332 -1.69 11.03 12.99
CA SER A 332 -3.12 10.89 12.68
C SER A 332 -3.39 9.83 11.60
N PHE A 333 -2.35 9.14 11.11
CA PHE A 333 -2.38 8.21 9.98
C PHE A 333 -3.44 7.11 10.14
N GLN A 334 -3.55 6.50 11.33
CA GLN A 334 -4.56 5.48 11.59
C GLN A 334 -5.98 6.05 11.44
N LYS A 335 -6.28 7.22 12.03
CA LYS A 335 -7.60 7.87 11.91
C LYS A 335 -7.90 8.28 10.46
N TYR A 336 -6.91 8.88 9.78
CA TYR A 336 -7.02 9.27 8.39
C TYR A 336 -7.35 8.08 7.47
N MET A 337 -6.59 6.99 7.59
CA MET A 337 -6.79 5.80 6.75
C MET A 337 -8.08 5.05 7.11
N THR A 338 -8.57 5.07 8.36
CA THR A 338 -9.92 4.58 8.71
C THR A 338 -10.99 5.33 7.91
N ALA A 339 -10.97 6.67 7.95
CA ALA A 339 -11.97 7.50 7.30
C ALA A 339 -11.90 7.39 5.77
N PHE A 340 -10.69 7.35 5.20
CA PHE A 340 -10.47 7.07 3.77
C PHE A 340 -11.03 5.70 3.37
N ALA A 341 -10.68 4.62 4.09
CA ALA A 341 -11.12 3.28 3.75
C ALA A 341 -12.65 3.15 3.81
N ALA A 342 -13.26 3.68 4.87
CA ALA A 342 -14.69 3.70 5.04
C ALA A 342 -15.40 4.52 3.95
N LEU A 343 -14.87 5.68 3.56
CA LEU A 343 -15.43 6.51 2.47
C LEU A 343 -15.40 5.79 1.11
N MET A 344 -14.35 5.02 0.83
CA MET A 344 -14.20 4.25 -0.40
C MET A 344 -15.13 3.03 -0.45
N VAL A 345 -15.24 2.27 0.64
CA VAL A 345 -16.13 1.10 0.76
C VAL A 345 -17.61 1.51 0.73
N TYR A 346 -17.98 2.59 1.43
CA TYR A 346 -19.37 3.01 1.55
C TYR A 346 -19.97 3.52 0.23
N ASN A 347 -19.21 4.24 -0.60
CA ASN A 347 -19.75 4.88 -1.81
C ASN A 347 -19.68 4.02 -3.08
N SER A 348 -18.59 3.27 -3.30
CA SER A 348 -18.28 2.71 -4.62
C SER A 348 -19.02 1.41 -4.95
N GLY A 349 -19.41 0.63 -3.94
CA GLY A 349 -19.87 -0.76 -4.09
C GLY A 349 -18.84 -1.72 -4.71
N GLY A 350 -17.65 -1.23 -5.06
CA GLY A 350 -16.59 -1.96 -5.75
C GLY A 350 -15.37 -2.25 -4.88
N HIS A 351 -15.12 -1.43 -3.86
CA HIS A 351 -14.07 -1.66 -2.87
C HIS A 351 -14.56 -2.56 -1.73
N SER A 352 -13.64 -3.36 -1.18
CA SER A 352 -13.81 -4.07 0.10
C SER A 352 -12.75 -3.62 1.12
N PHE A 353 -12.99 -3.86 2.41
CA PHE A 353 -11.95 -3.59 3.41
C PHE A 353 -10.72 -4.47 3.19
N PHE A 354 -10.91 -5.73 2.77
CA PHE A 354 -9.81 -6.63 2.44
C PHE A 354 -8.91 -6.07 1.33
N GLU A 355 -9.50 -5.61 0.22
CA GLU A 355 -8.79 -4.97 -0.90
C GLU A 355 -7.90 -3.81 -0.46
N ILE A 356 -8.38 -2.99 0.47
CA ILE A 356 -7.68 -1.81 0.98
C ILE A 356 -6.58 -2.21 1.95
N PHE A 357 -6.86 -3.13 2.88
CA PHE A 357 -5.94 -3.51 3.95
C PHE A 357 -4.78 -4.41 3.47
N GLU A 358 -4.95 -5.19 2.40
CA GLU A 358 -3.82 -5.93 1.80
C GLU A 358 -2.73 -4.97 1.26
N VAL A 359 -3.06 -3.70 0.93
CA VAL A 359 -2.06 -2.70 0.51
C VAL A 359 -1.06 -2.37 1.62
N PHE A 360 -1.50 -2.33 2.88
CA PHE A 360 -0.60 -2.02 4.01
C PHE A 360 0.48 -3.07 4.23
N LYS A 361 0.32 -4.28 3.69
CA LYS A 361 1.31 -5.37 3.76
C LYS A 361 2.48 -5.19 2.79
N PHE A 362 2.38 -4.24 1.86
CA PHE A 362 3.49 -3.93 0.97
C PHE A 362 4.67 -3.31 1.72
N PRO A 363 5.94 -3.67 1.40
CA PRO A 363 7.11 -3.15 2.10
C PRO A 363 7.19 -1.62 2.15
N LEU A 364 6.71 -0.95 1.11
CA LEU A 364 6.64 0.51 0.99
C LEU A 364 5.86 1.15 2.15
N CYS A 365 4.81 0.50 2.65
CA CYS A 365 3.96 1.01 3.74
C CYS A 365 4.68 1.02 5.10
N ARG A 366 5.77 0.24 5.26
CA ARG A 366 6.57 0.23 6.49
C ARG A 366 7.19 1.59 6.79
N GLU A 367 7.51 2.38 5.76
CA GLU A 367 8.03 3.74 5.95
C GLU A 367 7.01 4.66 6.64
N LEU A 368 5.71 4.42 6.53
CA LEU A 368 4.69 5.25 7.19
C LEU A 368 4.44 4.87 8.64
N ILE A 369 4.57 3.59 8.98
CA ILE A 369 4.24 3.05 10.32
C ILE A 369 5.47 2.74 11.18
N GLU A 370 6.69 3.07 10.74
CA GLU A 370 7.94 2.75 11.45
C GLU A 370 8.03 3.35 12.86
N ASP A 371 7.45 4.53 13.07
CA ASP A 371 7.38 5.22 14.36
C ASP A 371 6.25 4.67 15.27
N GLU A 372 5.43 3.73 14.76
CA GLU A 372 4.24 3.17 15.42
C GLU A 372 4.41 1.65 15.68
N PRO A 373 5.16 1.24 16.74
CA PRO A 373 5.52 -0.15 16.97
C PRO A 373 4.30 -1.08 17.17
N GLY A 374 3.17 -0.55 17.63
CA GLY A 374 1.91 -1.30 17.71
C GLY A 374 1.36 -1.69 16.34
N LEU A 375 1.45 -0.80 15.34
CA LEU A 375 1.02 -1.06 13.97
C LEU A 375 2.00 -2.01 13.27
N VAL A 376 3.33 -1.84 13.46
CA VAL A 376 4.35 -2.75 12.92
C VAL A 376 4.11 -4.19 13.40
N LYS A 377 3.98 -4.40 14.71
CA LYS A 377 3.71 -5.72 15.29
C LYS A 377 2.41 -6.34 14.73
N THR A 378 1.36 -5.54 14.62
CA THR A 378 0.06 -6.00 14.10
C THR A 378 0.15 -6.42 12.62
N LEU A 379 0.98 -5.74 11.83
CA LEU A 379 1.25 -6.09 10.44
C LEU A 379 2.03 -7.41 10.33
N GLU A 380 3.04 -7.61 11.18
CA GLU A 380 3.83 -8.85 11.24
C GLU A 380 3.00 -10.07 11.67
N GLU A 381 2.01 -9.88 12.54
CA GLU A 381 1.09 -10.94 12.96
C GLU A 381 0.01 -11.31 11.93
N ASP A 382 -0.10 -10.59 10.80
CA ASP A 382 -1.21 -10.67 9.82
C ASP A 382 -2.60 -10.57 10.50
N LYS A 383 -2.83 -9.55 11.35
CA LYS A 383 -4.12 -9.30 12.05
C LYS A 383 -4.61 -7.85 11.92
N MET A 384 -4.23 -7.18 10.84
CA MET A 384 -4.40 -5.74 10.72
C MET A 384 -5.86 -5.30 10.66
N MET A 385 -6.73 -6.03 9.93
CA MET A 385 -8.16 -5.69 9.92
C MET A 385 -8.79 -6.00 11.28
N TYR A 386 -8.47 -7.13 11.91
CA TYR A 386 -9.02 -7.47 13.21
C TYR A 386 -8.66 -6.44 14.29
N LYS A 387 -7.38 -6.09 14.42
CA LYS A 387 -6.95 -5.10 15.41
C LYS A 387 -7.57 -3.73 15.13
N TRP A 388 -7.48 -3.25 13.90
CA TRP A 388 -7.88 -1.88 13.55
C TRP A 388 -9.41 -1.71 13.44
N LEU A 389 -10.11 -2.65 12.80
CA LEU A 389 -11.55 -2.54 12.52
C LEU A 389 -12.44 -3.23 13.57
N CYS A 390 -11.94 -4.21 14.33
CA CYS A 390 -12.73 -4.90 15.37
C CYS A 390 -12.33 -4.51 16.79
N MET A 391 -11.03 -4.44 17.12
CA MET A 391 -10.60 -4.12 18.50
C MET A 391 -10.58 -2.61 18.76
N ASP A 392 -9.94 -1.82 17.88
CA ASP A 392 -9.81 -0.37 18.05
C ASP A 392 -11.10 0.41 17.72
N GLN A 393 -12.09 -0.26 17.13
CA GLN A 393 -13.37 0.30 16.66
C GLN A 393 -14.56 -0.58 17.08
N SER A 394 -14.47 -1.20 18.27
CA SER A 394 -15.39 -2.23 18.75
C SER A 394 -16.88 -1.84 18.71
N ASP A 395 -17.24 -0.62 19.12
CA ASP A 395 -18.61 -0.09 19.04
C ASP A 395 -19.18 -0.12 17.61
N ALA A 396 -18.39 0.33 16.62
CA ALA A 396 -18.80 0.33 15.21
C ALA A 396 -18.91 -1.11 14.66
N TYR A 397 -17.97 -1.98 15.04
CA TYR A 397 -17.95 -3.38 14.65
C TYR A 397 -19.14 -4.17 15.21
N GLU A 398 -19.45 -4.01 16.50
CA GLU A 398 -20.58 -4.70 17.13
C GLU A 398 -21.93 -4.26 16.57
N LYS A 399 -22.11 -2.95 16.32
CA LYS A 399 -23.30 -2.42 15.65
C LYS A 399 -23.45 -2.99 14.24
N ALA A 400 -22.38 -3.00 13.44
CA ALA A 400 -22.39 -3.58 12.09
C ALA A 400 -22.69 -5.08 12.09
N LEU A 401 -22.07 -5.85 13.00
CA LEU A 401 -22.29 -7.29 13.11
C LEU A 401 -23.71 -7.61 13.58
N HIS A 402 -24.24 -6.87 14.55
CA HIS A 402 -25.62 -7.01 15.03
C HIS A 402 -26.63 -6.72 13.90
N ALA A 403 -26.46 -5.62 13.16
CA ALA A 403 -27.28 -5.32 12.00
C ALA A 403 -27.21 -6.42 10.93
N THR A 404 -26.02 -6.99 10.71
CA THR A 404 -25.80 -8.08 9.74
C THR A 404 -26.49 -9.36 10.14
N ARG A 405 -26.43 -9.76 11.42
CA ARG A 405 -27.12 -10.96 11.95
C ARG A 405 -28.64 -10.85 11.77
N ASN A 406 -29.22 -9.68 12.06
CA ASN A 406 -30.64 -9.41 11.84
C ASN A 406 -31.03 -9.50 10.35
N TYR A 407 -30.21 -8.93 9.45
CA TYR A 407 -30.40 -9.06 8.00
C TYR A 407 -30.27 -10.53 7.53
N PHE A 408 -29.29 -11.27 8.05
CA PHE A 408 -29.07 -12.68 7.76
C PHE A 408 -30.27 -13.56 8.16
N HIS A 409 -30.90 -13.36 9.32
CA HIS A 409 -32.12 -14.10 9.68
C HIS A 409 -33.26 -13.89 8.68
N SER A 410 -33.40 -12.69 8.12
CA SER A 410 -34.35 -12.41 7.03
C SER A 410 -34.00 -13.17 5.74
N LEU A 411 -32.72 -13.23 5.37
CA LEU A 411 -32.24 -14.00 4.22
C LEU A 411 -32.42 -15.52 4.42
N LEU A 412 -32.06 -16.04 5.59
CA LEU A 412 -32.20 -17.46 5.92
C LEU A 412 -33.66 -17.92 5.83
N SER A 413 -34.58 -17.10 6.37
CA SER A 413 -36.02 -17.33 6.26
C SER A 413 -36.47 -17.41 4.78
N LYS A 414 -36.00 -16.48 3.95
CA LYS A 414 -36.26 -16.51 2.49
C LYS A 414 -35.65 -17.74 1.82
N LYS A 415 -34.44 -18.18 2.20
CA LYS A 415 -33.79 -19.39 1.66
C LYS A 415 -34.59 -20.65 2.00
N ILE A 416 -35.05 -20.79 3.24
CA ILE A 416 -35.89 -21.91 3.70
C ILE A 416 -37.21 -21.95 2.91
N ILE A 417 -37.92 -20.81 2.80
CA ILE A 417 -39.17 -20.71 2.02
C ILE A 417 -38.94 -21.08 0.54
N ASN A 418 -37.84 -20.61 -0.07
CA ASN A 418 -37.50 -20.98 -1.46
C ASN A 418 -37.21 -22.49 -1.62
N ALA A 419 -36.57 -23.13 -0.63
CA ALA A 419 -36.32 -24.57 -0.63
C ALA A 419 -37.64 -25.38 -0.56
N GLU A 420 -38.61 -24.94 0.26
CA GLU A 420 -39.95 -25.53 0.31
C GLU A 420 -40.69 -25.43 -1.04
N PHE A 421 -40.61 -24.28 -1.72
CA PHE A 421 -41.22 -24.09 -3.03
C PHE A 421 -40.57 -24.94 -4.12
N LYS A 422 -39.23 -24.99 -4.18
CA LYS A 422 -38.50 -25.82 -5.17
C LYS A 422 -38.84 -27.30 -5.02
N LYS A 423 -38.97 -27.80 -3.79
CA LYS A 423 -39.38 -29.19 -3.51
C LYS A 423 -40.75 -29.54 -4.10
N LYS A 424 -41.69 -28.58 -4.13
CA LYS A 424 -43.06 -28.77 -4.68
C LYS A 424 -43.11 -28.72 -6.21
N HIS A 425 -42.07 -28.24 -6.88
CA HIS A 425 -42.01 -28.10 -8.34
C HIS A 425 -40.63 -28.50 -8.90
N MET A 426 -40.38 -29.81 -9.04
CA MET A 426 -39.22 -30.32 -9.78
C MET A 426 -39.64 -31.13 -11.02
N SER A 427 -39.48 -30.51 -12.19
CA SER A 427 -39.17 -31.21 -13.44
C SER A 427 -38.25 -30.33 -14.30
N VAL A 428 -37.10 -30.91 -14.67
CA VAL A 428 -36.14 -30.42 -15.68
C VAL A 428 -35.55 -29.02 -15.48
N LEU A 429 -34.24 -28.99 -15.18
CA LEU A 429 -33.30 -28.01 -15.75
C LEU A 429 -31.91 -28.66 -15.77
N SER A 430 -31.53 -29.22 -16.92
CA SER A 430 -30.20 -29.77 -17.17
C SER A 430 -29.20 -28.64 -17.37
N VAL A 431 -28.13 -28.62 -16.57
CA VAL A 431 -27.00 -27.70 -16.75
C VAL A 431 -26.21 -28.11 -18.00
N PRO A 432 -25.75 -27.17 -18.85
CA PRO A 432 -24.88 -27.52 -19.98
C PRO A 432 -23.55 -28.12 -19.49
N GLN A 433 -23.12 -29.22 -20.10
CA GLN A 433 -21.74 -29.68 -19.94
C GLN A 433 -20.82 -28.74 -20.74
N GLU A 434 -20.14 -27.84 -20.03
CA GLU A 434 -19.03 -27.06 -20.62
C GLU A 434 -17.90 -28.01 -21.01
N GLN A 435 -17.25 -27.77 -22.17
CA GLN A 435 -16.15 -28.60 -22.64
C GLN A 435 -14.95 -28.54 -21.68
N LEU A 436 -14.56 -29.69 -21.15
CA LEU A 436 -13.42 -29.81 -20.24
C LEU A 436 -12.10 -29.55 -21.00
N THR A 437 -11.49 -28.40 -20.77
CA THR A 437 -10.18 -28.03 -21.33
C THR A 437 -9.04 -28.34 -20.37
N LEU A 438 -7.80 -28.47 -20.88
CA LEU A 438 -6.61 -28.63 -20.01
C LEU A 438 -6.49 -27.48 -19.00
N HIS A 439 -6.81 -26.24 -19.41
CA HIS A 439 -6.79 -25.08 -18.52
C HIS A 439 -7.86 -25.19 -17.42
N PHE A 440 -9.08 -25.65 -17.73
CA PHE A 440 -10.12 -25.90 -16.74
C PHE A 440 -9.72 -27.01 -15.75
N ALA A 441 -9.13 -28.11 -16.25
CA ALA A 441 -8.60 -29.18 -15.41
C ALA A 441 -7.46 -28.71 -14.50
N VAL A 442 -6.52 -27.92 -15.03
CA VAL A 442 -5.45 -27.27 -14.24
C VAL A 442 -6.05 -26.40 -13.14
N VAL A 443 -7.12 -25.65 -13.40
CA VAL A 443 -7.71 -24.70 -12.43
C VAL A 443 -8.56 -25.39 -11.36
N TYR A 444 -9.53 -26.22 -11.75
CA TYR A 444 -10.59 -26.70 -10.87
C TYR A 444 -10.41 -28.15 -10.41
N HIS A 445 -9.72 -28.98 -11.18
CA HIS A 445 -9.72 -30.41 -10.97
C HIS A 445 -8.50 -30.91 -10.18
N ASN A 446 -8.65 -32.14 -9.68
CA ASN A 446 -7.59 -32.86 -8.99
C ASN A 446 -6.51 -33.35 -9.99
N LEU A 447 -5.41 -33.91 -9.48
CA LEU A 447 -4.33 -34.44 -10.32
C LEU A 447 -4.79 -35.57 -11.26
N HIS A 448 -5.75 -36.39 -10.84
CA HIS A 448 -6.20 -37.56 -11.58
C HIS A 448 -7.01 -37.19 -12.83
N ASP A 449 -7.93 -36.23 -12.73
CA ASP A 449 -8.71 -35.77 -13.89
C ASP A 449 -7.79 -35.13 -14.94
N LEU A 450 -6.75 -34.40 -14.51
CA LEU A 450 -5.73 -33.85 -15.39
C LEU A 450 -4.88 -34.96 -16.04
N GLU A 451 -4.55 -36.03 -15.31
CA GLU A 451 -3.83 -37.19 -15.83
C GLU A 451 -4.62 -37.88 -16.95
N GLN A 452 -5.91 -38.15 -16.73
CA GLN A 452 -6.80 -38.73 -17.75
C GLN A 452 -6.92 -37.82 -18.98
N LEU A 453 -7.02 -36.51 -18.79
CA LEU A 453 -7.12 -35.55 -19.89
C LEU A 453 -5.81 -35.45 -20.69
N ILE A 454 -4.65 -35.53 -20.03
CA ILE A 454 -3.34 -35.60 -20.68
C ILE A 454 -3.18 -36.92 -21.46
N HIS A 455 -3.68 -38.05 -20.96
CA HIS A 455 -3.61 -39.34 -21.67
C HIS A 455 -4.56 -39.44 -22.87
N THR A 456 -5.69 -38.74 -22.85
CA THR A 456 -6.64 -38.70 -23.97
C THR A 456 -6.27 -37.68 -25.05
N LEU A 457 -5.49 -36.66 -24.70
CA LEU A 457 -4.97 -35.67 -25.64
C LEU A 457 -3.61 -36.10 -26.23
N GLY A 458 -3.50 -36.04 -27.55
CA GLY A 458 -2.20 -36.21 -28.23
C GLY A 458 -1.21 -35.12 -27.85
N ARG A 459 0.10 -35.42 -27.93
CA ARG A 459 1.20 -34.51 -27.54
C ARG A 459 1.10 -33.11 -28.17
N GLU A 460 0.57 -33.02 -29.38
CA GLU A 460 0.35 -31.77 -30.13
C GLU A 460 -0.61 -30.79 -29.42
N ASN A 461 -1.51 -31.29 -28.56
CA ASN A 461 -2.50 -30.47 -27.85
C ASN A 461 -2.06 -30.03 -26.45
N ILE A 462 -0.91 -30.48 -25.93
CA ILE A 462 -0.45 -30.17 -24.57
C ILE A 462 -0.13 -28.68 -24.42
N ASP A 463 0.47 -28.08 -25.45
CA ASP A 463 0.78 -26.65 -25.51
C ASP A 463 -0.32 -25.81 -26.18
N ALA A 464 -1.56 -26.30 -26.19
CA ALA A 464 -2.70 -25.55 -26.71
C ALA A 464 -2.91 -24.23 -25.92
N PRO A 465 -3.06 -23.08 -26.61
CA PRO A 465 -3.29 -21.79 -25.98
C PRO A 465 -4.71 -21.66 -25.39
N ASN A 466 -4.85 -20.85 -24.34
CA ASN A 466 -6.15 -20.27 -23.94
C ASN A 466 -6.41 -18.93 -24.64
N TYR A 467 -7.45 -18.21 -24.21
CA TYR A 467 -7.82 -16.88 -24.74
C TYR A 467 -6.80 -15.75 -24.49
N LYS A 468 -5.69 -16.02 -23.78
CA LYS A 468 -4.52 -15.12 -23.61
C LYS A 468 -3.23 -15.72 -24.22
N ASP A 469 -3.38 -16.65 -25.15
CA ASP A 469 -2.28 -17.43 -25.77
C ASP A 469 -1.45 -18.30 -24.79
N TRP A 470 -1.84 -18.41 -23.52
CA TRP A 470 -1.09 -19.15 -22.49
C TRP A 470 -1.34 -20.66 -22.56
N THR A 471 -0.26 -21.45 -22.45
CA THR A 471 -0.36 -22.92 -22.37
C THR A 471 -0.81 -23.39 -20.99
N ALA A 472 -1.24 -24.65 -20.88
CA ALA A 472 -1.57 -25.26 -19.59
C ALA A 472 -0.39 -25.21 -18.59
N LEU A 473 0.85 -25.36 -19.06
CA LEU A 473 2.07 -25.24 -18.24
C LEU A 473 2.25 -23.82 -17.69
N MET A 474 1.95 -22.80 -18.50
CA MET A 474 2.03 -21.39 -18.08
C MET A 474 1.01 -21.07 -16.98
N VAL A 475 -0.25 -21.53 -17.14
CA VAL A 475 -1.31 -21.37 -16.13
C VAL A 475 -0.97 -22.15 -14.84
N ALA A 476 -0.55 -23.42 -14.95
CA ALA A 476 -0.15 -24.21 -13.78
C ALA A 476 1.05 -23.58 -13.03
N SER A 477 1.95 -22.92 -13.77
CA SER A 477 3.10 -22.20 -13.20
C SER A 477 2.71 -20.89 -12.51
N GLN A 478 1.78 -20.14 -13.11
CA GLN A 478 1.18 -18.93 -12.54
C GLN A 478 0.35 -19.21 -11.28
N LEU A 479 -0.28 -20.38 -11.19
CA LEU A 479 -1.07 -20.83 -10.03
C LEU A 479 -0.24 -21.58 -8.97
N GLY A 480 1.06 -21.80 -9.20
CA GLY A 480 1.93 -22.52 -8.27
C GLY A 480 1.62 -24.01 -8.09
N LYS A 481 0.85 -24.61 -9.02
CA LYS A 481 0.39 -26.00 -8.97
C LYS A 481 1.51 -26.96 -9.34
N THR A 482 2.50 -27.05 -8.44
CA THR A 482 3.79 -27.72 -8.63
C THR A 482 3.66 -29.15 -9.17
N ASP A 483 2.70 -29.95 -8.68
CA ASP A 483 2.55 -31.33 -9.13
C ASP A 483 1.91 -31.44 -10.53
N GLN A 484 0.97 -30.56 -10.86
CA GLN A 484 0.46 -30.43 -12.24
C GLN A 484 1.55 -29.94 -13.20
N VAL A 485 2.44 -29.03 -12.76
CA VAL A 485 3.62 -28.62 -13.52
C VAL A 485 4.55 -29.81 -13.79
N LYS A 486 4.83 -30.68 -12.80
CA LYS A 486 5.61 -31.91 -13.02
C LYS A 486 4.95 -32.81 -14.07
N MET A 487 3.62 -33.01 -13.99
CA MET A 487 2.88 -33.84 -14.95
C MET A 487 2.93 -33.29 -16.37
N LEU A 488 2.69 -31.99 -16.55
CA LEU A 488 2.73 -31.34 -17.85
C LEU A 488 4.13 -31.37 -18.47
N LEU A 489 5.19 -31.20 -17.65
CA LEU A 489 6.57 -31.39 -18.09
C LEU A 489 6.87 -32.85 -18.48
N ALA A 490 6.38 -33.83 -17.71
CA ALA A 490 6.55 -35.25 -18.02
C ALA A 490 5.81 -35.66 -19.31
N ALA A 491 4.66 -35.04 -19.59
CA ALA A 491 3.92 -35.18 -20.83
C ALA A 491 4.60 -34.49 -22.03
N GLY A 492 5.59 -33.64 -21.78
CA GLY A 492 6.46 -33.05 -22.79
C GLY A 492 6.05 -31.65 -23.26
N ALA A 493 5.35 -30.87 -22.43
CA ALA A 493 5.05 -29.45 -22.65
C ALA A 493 6.34 -28.62 -22.83
N ASP A 494 6.32 -27.62 -23.74
CA ASP A 494 7.48 -26.77 -23.99
C ASP A 494 7.73 -25.77 -22.86
N ILE A 495 8.67 -26.14 -21.99
CA ILE A 495 9.17 -25.30 -20.89
C ILE A 495 9.79 -23.96 -21.35
N ARG A 496 10.12 -23.81 -22.63
CA ARG A 496 10.71 -22.59 -23.22
C ARG A 496 9.72 -21.73 -24.00
N LYS A 497 8.44 -22.13 -24.10
CA LYS A 497 7.39 -21.33 -24.71
C LYS A 497 7.28 -19.98 -24.00
N GLN A 498 7.11 -18.91 -24.77
CA GLN A 498 6.95 -17.54 -24.26
C GLN A 498 5.74 -16.87 -24.91
N VAL A 499 5.00 -16.11 -24.10
CA VAL A 499 3.95 -15.17 -24.52
C VAL A 499 4.28 -13.82 -23.88
N ASP A 500 4.22 -12.74 -24.65
CA ASP A 500 4.62 -11.38 -24.22
C ASP A 500 6.01 -11.30 -23.55
N GLY A 501 6.93 -12.19 -23.94
CA GLY A 501 8.28 -12.30 -23.39
C GLY A 501 8.40 -13.03 -22.04
N LEU A 502 7.30 -13.56 -21.49
CA LEU A 502 7.29 -14.35 -20.26
C LEU A 502 7.13 -15.84 -20.58
N SER A 503 7.99 -16.70 -20.02
CA SER A 503 7.78 -18.15 -19.99
C SER A 503 7.11 -18.60 -18.70
N SER A 504 6.81 -19.90 -18.61
CA SER A 504 6.43 -20.58 -17.36
C SER A 504 7.35 -20.26 -16.18
N LEU A 505 8.66 -20.09 -16.41
CA LEU A 505 9.63 -19.71 -15.37
C LEU A 505 9.39 -18.26 -14.90
N GLU A 506 9.30 -17.30 -15.82
CA GLU A 506 9.00 -15.91 -15.45
C GLU A 506 7.63 -15.76 -14.78
N LEU A 507 6.63 -16.57 -15.17
CA LEU A 507 5.32 -16.59 -14.50
C LEU A 507 5.40 -17.18 -13.09
N ALA A 508 6.08 -18.32 -12.87
CA ALA A 508 6.27 -18.85 -11.52
C ALA A 508 7.03 -17.86 -10.61
N ILE A 509 8.03 -17.16 -11.16
CA ILE A 509 8.77 -16.11 -10.47
C ILE A 509 7.85 -14.92 -10.16
N LYS A 510 7.18 -14.33 -11.16
CA LYS A 510 6.31 -13.15 -11.01
C LYS A 510 5.24 -13.33 -9.93
N ASN A 511 4.73 -14.56 -9.81
CA ASN A 511 3.67 -14.95 -8.88
C ASN A 511 4.21 -15.53 -7.55
N SER A 512 5.53 -15.41 -7.28
CA SER A 512 6.23 -15.82 -6.05
C SER A 512 6.15 -17.32 -5.71
N HIS A 513 6.03 -18.19 -6.70
CA HIS A 513 5.90 -19.64 -6.50
C HIS A 513 7.26 -20.34 -6.42
N PHE A 514 7.87 -20.32 -5.23
CA PHE A 514 9.20 -20.90 -4.97
C PHE A 514 9.34 -22.35 -5.44
N LYS A 515 8.44 -23.24 -5.01
CA LYS A 515 8.57 -24.68 -5.31
C LYS A 515 8.38 -25.00 -6.80
N THR A 516 7.49 -24.27 -7.46
CA THR A 516 7.28 -24.38 -8.91
C THR A 516 8.46 -23.84 -9.70
N THR A 517 9.05 -22.72 -9.25
CA THR A 517 10.29 -22.17 -9.81
C THR A 517 11.44 -23.18 -9.71
N GLU A 518 11.60 -23.83 -8.55
CA GLU A 518 12.61 -24.89 -8.35
C GLU A 518 12.40 -26.07 -9.31
N VAL A 519 11.16 -26.53 -9.48
CA VAL A 519 10.81 -27.62 -10.42
C VAL A 519 11.09 -27.22 -11.87
N LEU A 520 10.75 -26.00 -12.28
CA LEU A 520 10.99 -25.52 -13.65
C LEU A 520 12.49 -25.41 -13.94
N LEU A 521 13.29 -24.86 -13.02
CA LEU A 521 14.76 -24.82 -13.15
C LEU A 521 15.35 -26.24 -13.25
N LYS A 522 14.88 -27.18 -12.42
CA LYS A 522 15.28 -28.60 -12.49
C LYS A 522 14.82 -29.29 -13.79
N GLY A 523 13.69 -28.86 -14.35
CA GLY A 523 13.16 -29.30 -15.64
C GLY A 523 13.88 -28.70 -16.87
N GLY A 524 14.96 -27.93 -16.67
CA GLY A 524 15.74 -27.35 -17.77
C GLY A 524 15.24 -25.99 -18.26
N ALA A 525 14.40 -25.29 -17.49
CA ALA A 525 14.19 -23.86 -17.67
C ALA A 525 15.50 -23.12 -17.33
N VAL A 526 15.88 -22.15 -18.16
CA VAL A 526 17.14 -21.43 -18.02
C VAL A 526 16.86 -19.95 -17.84
N VAL A 527 17.53 -19.32 -16.87
CA VAL A 527 17.57 -17.86 -16.73
C VAL A 527 18.24 -17.27 -17.97
N LYS A 528 17.42 -16.88 -18.95
CA LYS A 528 17.82 -16.52 -20.31
C LYS A 528 18.27 -15.05 -20.36
N ARG A 529 19.44 -14.82 -20.96
CA ARG A 529 19.81 -13.47 -21.46
C ARG A 529 19.22 -13.25 -22.84
N ALA A 530 18.53 -12.13 -23.05
CA ALA A 530 18.09 -11.72 -24.37
C ALA A 530 19.26 -11.14 -25.19
N GLN A 531 19.70 -11.86 -26.23
CA GLN A 531 20.88 -11.50 -27.05
C GLN A 531 20.77 -10.16 -27.79
N LYS A 532 19.55 -9.65 -28.03
CA LYS A 532 19.29 -8.39 -28.77
C LYS A 532 18.41 -7.41 -27.99
N ALA A 533 18.37 -7.49 -26.67
CA ALA A 533 17.60 -6.53 -25.86
C ALA A 533 18.26 -5.14 -25.87
N LYS A 534 17.75 -4.23 -26.70
CA LYS A 534 17.90 -2.79 -26.47
C LYS A 534 17.02 -2.42 -25.26
N GLY A 535 17.60 -2.40 -24.06
CA GLY A 535 16.87 -2.06 -22.84
C GLY A 535 17.62 -2.44 -21.56
N GLY A 536 17.06 -2.05 -20.41
CA GLY A 536 17.61 -2.40 -19.09
C GLY A 536 17.28 -3.84 -18.66
N LEU A 537 17.64 -4.17 -17.42
CA LEU A 537 17.54 -5.50 -16.81
C LEU A 537 16.22 -6.25 -17.09
N LYS A 538 15.06 -5.56 -17.06
CA LYS A 538 13.74 -6.13 -17.35
C LYS A 538 13.67 -6.86 -18.70
N ALA A 539 14.28 -6.30 -19.74
CA ALA A 539 14.31 -6.90 -21.08
C ALA A 539 15.47 -7.89 -21.27
N ARG A 540 16.59 -7.67 -20.56
CA ARG A 540 17.80 -8.49 -20.67
C ARG A 540 17.70 -9.81 -19.90
N VAL A 541 17.29 -9.77 -18.64
CA VAL A 541 17.22 -10.90 -17.70
C VAL A 541 15.91 -10.82 -16.88
N PRO A 542 14.76 -11.11 -17.51
CA PRO A 542 13.44 -10.89 -16.90
C PRO A 542 13.26 -11.62 -15.56
N ALA A 543 13.69 -12.88 -15.47
CA ALA A 543 13.65 -13.69 -14.25
C ALA A 543 14.37 -13.02 -13.05
N LEU A 544 15.60 -12.51 -13.25
CA LEU A 544 16.35 -11.83 -12.18
C LEU A 544 15.73 -10.49 -11.83
N TYR A 545 15.25 -9.74 -12.84
CA TYR A 545 14.52 -8.50 -12.63
C TYR A 545 13.29 -8.72 -11.74
N LEU A 546 12.41 -9.67 -12.10
CA LEU A 546 11.18 -10.00 -11.37
C LEU A 546 11.47 -10.48 -9.94
N ALA A 547 12.56 -11.23 -9.72
CA ALA A 547 12.95 -11.67 -8.38
C ALA A 547 13.48 -10.55 -7.48
N CYS A 548 14.12 -9.51 -8.03
CA CYS A 548 14.51 -8.32 -7.26
C CYS A 548 13.30 -7.51 -6.77
N ARG A 549 12.12 -7.72 -7.36
CA ARG A 549 10.85 -7.04 -7.03
C ARG A 549 10.00 -7.77 -5.99
N GLN A 550 10.48 -8.89 -5.44
CA GLN A 550 9.72 -9.71 -4.51
C GLN A 550 10.13 -9.46 -3.06
N THR A 551 9.13 -9.42 -2.18
CA THR A 551 9.33 -9.35 -0.73
C THR A 551 10.01 -10.60 -0.19
N ASP A 552 9.64 -11.79 -0.70
CA ASP A 552 10.33 -13.05 -0.39
C ASP A 552 11.53 -13.22 -1.33
N VAL A 553 12.72 -13.14 -0.75
CA VAL A 553 14.00 -13.30 -1.45
C VAL A 553 14.40 -14.76 -1.70
N GLY A 554 13.56 -15.73 -1.33
CA GLY A 554 13.80 -17.16 -1.57
C GLY A 554 13.99 -17.50 -3.04
N ILE A 555 13.16 -16.95 -3.93
CA ILE A 555 13.31 -17.13 -5.38
C ILE A 555 14.59 -16.44 -5.89
N LEU A 556 14.87 -15.23 -5.41
CA LEU A 556 16.10 -14.50 -5.77
C LEU A 556 17.36 -15.32 -5.42
N ARG A 557 17.36 -16.01 -4.27
CA ARG A 557 18.44 -16.93 -3.88
C ARG A 557 18.65 -18.06 -4.89
N LEU A 558 17.58 -18.78 -5.27
CA LEU A 558 17.62 -19.86 -6.28
C LEU A 558 18.15 -19.40 -7.64
N LEU A 559 17.82 -18.17 -8.05
CA LEU A 559 18.27 -17.62 -9.33
C LEU A 559 19.74 -17.19 -9.29
N LEU A 560 20.21 -16.62 -8.18
CA LEU A 560 21.61 -16.19 -8.07
C LEU A 560 22.61 -17.35 -7.94
N GLU A 561 22.14 -18.54 -7.54
CA GLU A 561 22.89 -19.80 -7.60
C GLU A 561 23.09 -20.31 -9.04
N GLN A 562 22.38 -19.76 -10.04
CA GLN A 562 22.52 -20.17 -11.44
C GLN A 562 23.80 -19.61 -12.08
N LYS A 563 24.63 -20.52 -12.62
CA LYS A 563 25.90 -20.21 -13.30
C LYS A 563 25.76 -19.31 -14.54
N THR A 564 24.54 -19.05 -15.02
CA THR A 564 24.31 -18.20 -16.20
C THR A 564 24.47 -16.70 -15.90
N LEU A 565 24.35 -16.27 -14.63
CA LEU A 565 24.43 -14.86 -14.23
C LEU A 565 25.88 -14.36 -14.08
N ASN A 566 26.14 -13.13 -14.52
CA ASN A 566 27.48 -12.51 -14.52
C ASN A 566 27.52 -11.30 -13.58
N ILE A 567 28.69 -10.68 -13.48
CA ILE A 567 28.94 -9.52 -12.62
C ILE A 567 28.04 -8.33 -13.00
N ASP A 568 27.83 -8.06 -14.29
CA ASP A 568 27.06 -6.90 -14.73
C ASP A 568 25.56 -7.06 -14.48
N ASP A 569 25.00 -8.26 -14.69
CA ASP A 569 23.61 -8.56 -14.31
C ASP A 569 23.41 -8.40 -12.79
N LYS A 570 24.39 -8.82 -11.96
CA LYS A 570 24.36 -8.60 -10.51
C LYS A 570 24.45 -7.10 -10.14
N LYS A 571 25.25 -6.30 -10.87
CA LYS A 571 25.33 -4.83 -10.68
C LYS A 571 24.04 -4.12 -11.07
N GLU A 572 23.39 -4.55 -12.14
CA GLU A 572 22.08 -4.05 -12.54
C GLU A 572 20.98 -4.52 -11.60
N ALA A 573 21.06 -5.74 -11.06
CA ALA A 573 20.13 -6.26 -10.05
C ALA A 573 20.21 -5.46 -8.73
N ILE A 574 21.41 -5.09 -8.28
CA ILE A 574 21.60 -4.17 -7.14
C ILE A 574 20.93 -2.82 -7.40
N LEU A 575 21.15 -2.22 -8.58
CA LEU A 575 20.50 -0.96 -8.96
C LEU A 575 18.98 -1.09 -9.10
N CYS A 576 18.49 -2.26 -9.51
CA CYS A 576 17.06 -2.58 -9.60
C CYS A 576 16.44 -2.68 -8.20
N ALA A 577 17.00 -3.51 -7.33
CA ALA A 577 16.56 -3.67 -5.94
C ALA A 577 16.61 -2.33 -5.18
N LEU A 578 17.64 -1.51 -5.41
CA LEU A 578 17.76 -0.16 -4.86
C LEU A 578 16.62 0.75 -5.32
N LYS A 579 16.39 0.85 -6.64
CA LYS A 579 15.33 1.72 -7.20
C LYS A 579 13.93 1.30 -6.78
N ILE A 580 13.73 0.02 -6.48
CA ILE A 580 12.46 -0.56 -6.05
C ILE A 580 12.42 -0.65 -4.51
N GLU A 581 13.42 -0.08 -3.83
CA GLU A 581 13.52 0.07 -2.37
C GLU A 581 13.46 -1.27 -1.61
N ASN A 582 13.85 -2.37 -2.27
CA ASN A 582 13.85 -3.71 -1.71
C ASN A 582 15.17 -3.98 -0.96
N PHE A 583 15.21 -3.58 0.31
CA PHE A 583 16.40 -3.70 1.15
C PHE A 583 16.86 -5.16 1.35
N GLU A 584 15.95 -6.12 1.51
CA GLU A 584 16.34 -7.53 1.71
C GLU A 584 16.88 -8.17 0.43
N ALA A 585 16.33 -7.84 -0.75
CA ALA A 585 16.92 -8.26 -2.02
C ALA A 585 18.32 -7.66 -2.22
N LEU A 586 18.48 -6.36 -1.93
CA LEU A 586 19.75 -5.65 -1.99
C LEU A 586 20.80 -6.34 -1.09
N LYS A 587 20.46 -6.57 0.18
CA LYS A 587 21.26 -7.28 1.17
C LYS A 587 21.67 -8.68 0.73
N LEU A 588 20.73 -9.45 0.16
CA LEU A 588 21.01 -10.81 -0.31
C LEU A 588 21.98 -10.81 -1.50
N ILE A 589 21.79 -9.92 -2.49
CA ILE A 589 22.69 -9.83 -3.65
C ILE A 589 24.10 -9.40 -3.20
N ILE A 590 24.22 -8.40 -2.32
CA ILE A 590 25.52 -7.95 -1.77
C ILE A 590 26.23 -9.08 -1.02
N ASN A 591 25.51 -9.83 -0.18
CA ASN A 591 26.10 -10.90 0.63
C ASN A 591 26.60 -12.09 -0.20
N GLN A 592 25.97 -12.37 -1.35
CA GLN A 592 26.44 -13.40 -2.27
C GLN A 592 27.65 -13.01 -3.13
N ILE A 593 28.11 -11.75 -3.09
CA ILE A 593 29.37 -11.35 -3.72
C ILE A 593 30.50 -11.72 -2.77
N THR A 594 31.41 -12.58 -3.24
CA THR A 594 32.53 -13.09 -2.43
C THR A 594 33.46 -11.96 -2.00
N LYS A 595 34.16 -12.12 -0.87
CA LYS A 595 35.04 -11.06 -0.33
C LYS A 595 36.11 -10.62 -1.36
N GLU A 596 36.64 -11.56 -2.14
CA GLU A 596 37.61 -11.29 -3.20
C GLU A 596 37.00 -10.51 -4.38
N GLU A 597 35.76 -10.82 -4.76
CA GLU A 597 35.04 -10.08 -5.80
C GLU A 597 34.64 -8.67 -5.32
N ARG A 598 34.31 -8.47 -4.03
CA ARG A 598 33.82 -7.17 -3.51
C ARG A 598 34.72 -6.00 -3.89
N HIS A 599 36.05 -6.14 -3.77
CA HIS A 599 36.99 -5.07 -4.13
C HIS A 599 37.03 -4.75 -5.63
N LYS A 600 36.80 -5.74 -6.50
CA LYS A 600 36.66 -5.53 -7.97
C LYS A 600 35.25 -5.04 -8.35
N PHE A 601 34.26 -5.39 -7.55
CA PHE A 601 32.84 -5.14 -7.81
C PHE A 601 32.43 -3.73 -7.38
N PHE A 602 32.76 -3.34 -6.15
CA PHE A 602 32.44 -2.06 -5.51
C PHE A 602 33.63 -1.10 -5.52
N ASN A 603 34.03 -0.66 -6.72
CA ASN A 603 34.95 0.49 -6.82
C ASN A 603 34.24 1.78 -6.34
N GLU A 604 35.02 2.77 -5.91
CA GLU A 604 34.48 4.01 -5.31
C GLU A 604 33.50 4.74 -6.23
N LYS A 605 33.74 4.73 -7.55
CA LYS A 605 32.81 5.25 -8.57
C LYS A 605 31.43 4.56 -8.54
N TYR A 606 31.38 3.24 -8.36
CA TYR A 606 30.13 2.48 -8.27
C TYR A 606 29.47 2.65 -6.89
N LYS A 607 30.25 2.69 -5.80
CA LYS A 607 29.75 3.01 -4.46
C LYS A 607 29.07 4.40 -4.42
N PHE A 608 29.74 5.42 -4.95
CA PHE A 608 29.17 6.77 -5.05
C PHE A 608 27.92 6.80 -5.94
N LYS A 609 27.91 6.04 -7.05
CA LYS A 609 26.70 5.88 -7.88
C LYS A 609 25.54 5.26 -7.09
N LEU A 610 25.78 4.23 -6.27
CA LEU A 610 24.75 3.63 -5.43
C LEU A 610 24.20 4.63 -4.40
N LEU A 611 25.09 5.34 -3.70
CA LEU A 611 24.68 6.36 -2.73
C LEU A 611 23.89 7.51 -3.39
N LYS A 612 24.34 8.01 -4.55
CA LYS A 612 23.65 9.05 -5.33
C LYS A 612 22.28 8.59 -5.84
N GLU A 613 22.13 7.35 -6.28
CA GLU A 613 20.82 6.80 -6.65
C GLU A 613 19.91 6.57 -5.41
N ALA A 614 20.46 6.23 -4.24
CA ALA A 614 19.70 6.16 -2.99
C ALA A 614 19.19 7.54 -2.53
N VAL A 615 20.05 8.57 -2.59
CA VAL A 615 19.68 9.96 -2.29
C VAL A 615 18.59 10.48 -3.23
N LYS A 616 18.62 10.12 -4.52
CA LYS A 616 17.54 10.44 -5.48
C LYS A 616 16.17 9.83 -5.15
N LEU A 617 16.08 8.86 -4.25
CA LEU A 617 14.82 8.26 -3.81
C LEU A 617 14.23 8.97 -2.57
N GLY A 618 15.05 9.68 -1.79
CA GLY A 618 14.62 10.39 -0.59
C GLY A 618 14.33 9.50 0.64
N ASN A 619 14.47 8.17 0.51
CA ASN A 619 14.24 7.23 1.60
C ASN A 619 15.44 7.21 2.56
N THR A 620 15.30 7.92 3.69
CA THR A 620 16.34 8.04 4.71
C THR A 620 16.72 6.70 5.36
N GLN A 621 15.81 5.73 5.44
CA GLN A 621 16.09 4.41 6.02
C GLN A 621 16.86 3.53 5.05
N LEU A 622 16.50 3.55 3.76
CA LEU A 622 17.25 2.88 2.72
C LEU A 622 18.70 3.38 2.66
N ILE A 623 18.90 4.71 2.78
CA ILE A 623 20.23 5.31 2.91
C ILE A 623 20.95 4.73 4.14
N LYS A 624 20.38 4.85 5.36
CA LYS A 624 20.99 4.31 6.60
C LYS A 624 21.33 2.83 6.50
N GLY A 625 20.45 2.01 5.92
CA GLY A 625 20.67 0.58 5.72
C GLY A 625 21.84 0.29 4.77
N ILE A 626 22.03 1.11 3.73
CA ILE A 626 23.18 1.00 2.82
C ILE A 626 24.50 1.33 3.55
N LEU A 627 24.48 2.27 4.51
CA LEU A 627 25.66 2.59 5.34
C LEU A 627 26.11 1.43 6.24
N GLN A 628 25.23 0.48 6.56
CA GLN A 628 25.57 -0.69 7.38
C GLN A 628 26.37 -1.75 6.61
N PHE A 629 26.46 -1.65 5.29
CA PHE A 629 27.32 -2.51 4.47
C PHE A 629 28.68 -1.85 4.23
N ASP A 630 29.74 -2.65 4.14
CA ASP A 630 31.11 -2.23 3.76
C ASP A 630 31.23 -1.72 2.30
N ILE A 631 30.13 -1.23 1.71
CA ILE A 631 30.05 -0.64 0.37
C ILE A 631 29.89 0.89 0.42
N PHE A 632 29.95 1.49 1.62
CA PHE A 632 30.03 2.94 1.73
C PHE A 632 31.32 3.46 1.06
N PRO A 633 31.27 4.56 0.28
CA PRO A 633 32.49 5.15 -0.26
C PRO A 633 33.34 5.76 0.86
N SER A 634 34.65 5.86 0.68
CA SER A 634 35.48 6.64 1.62
C SER A 634 35.03 8.11 1.63
N PHE A 635 34.74 8.70 2.79
CA PHE A 635 34.25 10.10 2.89
C PHE A 635 35.13 11.11 2.12
N GLU A 636 36.44 10.88 2.08
CA GLU A 636 37.44 11.63 1.29
C GLU A 636 37.16 11.69 -0.22
N GLN A 637 36.41 10.72 -0.76
CA GLN A 637 36.02 10.61 -2.17
C GLN A 637 34.52 10.81 -2.40
N ILE A 638 33.77 11.18 -1.36
CA ILE A 638 32.35 11.52 -1.50
C ILE A 638 32.23 12.99 -1.84
N ASP A 639 31.72 13.28 -3.02
CA ASP A 639 31.20 14.60 -3.37
C ASP A 639 29.89 14.86 -2.61
N CYS A 640 30.03 15.24 -1.32
CA CYS A 640 28.91 15.60 -0.46
C CYS A 640 28.12 16.79 -1.01
N GLN A 641 28.78 17.72 -1.69
CA GLN A 641 28.14 18.87 -2.34
C GLN A 641 27.14 18.41 -3.41
N SER A 642 27.54 17.49 -4.28
CA SER A 642 26.65 16.93 -5.30
C SER A 642 25.53 16.06 -4.72
N LEU A 643 25.77 15.34 -3.62
CA LEU A 643 24.69 14.58 -2.95
C LEU A 643 23.65 15.51 -2.32
N LEU A 644 24.09 16.57 -1.64
CA LEU A 644 23.20 17.56 -1.04
C LEU A 644 22.44 18.37 -2.09
N SER A 645 23.11 18.78 -3.18
CA SER A 645 22.47 19.44 -4.33
C SER A 645 21.39 18.55 -4.96
N VAL A 646 21.64 17.25 -5.17
CA VAL A 646 20.64 16.31 -5.71
C VAL A 646 19.45 16.08 -4.77
N ALA A 647 19.68 16.12 -3.44
CA ALA A 647 18.59 16.08 -2.48
C ALA A 647 17.79 17.40 -2.46
N ALA A 648 18.46 18.54 -2.64
CA ALA A 648 17.87 19.86 -2.67
C ALA A 648 17.07 20.16 -3.94
N GLU A 649 17.55 19.74 -5.12
CA GLU A 649 16.83 19.73 -6.41
C GLU A 649 15.42 19.10 -6.26
N LYS A 650 15.34 18.03 -5.47
CA LYS A 650 14.11 17.30 -5.18
C LYS A 650 13.35 17.77 -3.95
N GLY A 651 13.89 18.71 -3.16
CA GLY A 651 13.27 19.20 -1.93
C GLY A 651 13.25 18.19 -0.78
N PHE A 652 14.10 17.16 -0.79
CA PHE A 652 14.05 16.08 0.21
C PHE A 652 14.70 16.49 1.55
N LEU A 653 14.02 17.34 2.32
CA LEU A 653 14.49 17.90 3.59
C LEU A 653 15.03 16.84 4.58
N PRO A 654 14.29 15.75 4.93
CA PRO A 654 14.83 14.71 5.82
C PRO A 654 16.08 13.99 5.28
N THR A 655 16.29 13.97 3.95
CA THR A 655 17.51 13.41 3.34
C THR A 655 18.67 14.38 3.46
N VAL A 656 18.45 15.69 3.26
CA VAL A 656 19.46 16.74 3.50
C VAL A 656 19.90 16.73 4.97
N GLU A 657 18.95 16.67 5.91
CA GLU A 657 19.20 16.53 7.34
C GLU A 657 20.07 15.31 7.68
N LEU A 658 19.72 14.14 7.13
CA LEU A 658 20.50 12.91 7.34
C LEU A 658 21.92 13.03 6.79
N LEU A 659 22.09 13.55 5.57
CA LEU A 659 23.40 13.70 4.94
C LEU A 659 24.30 14.65 5.73
N LEU A 660 23.78 15.81 6.15
CA LEU A 660 24.52 16.75 7.00
C LEU A 660 24.88 16.13 8.36
N LYS A 661 23.94 15.42 9.00
CA LYS A 661 24.20 14.73 10.28
C LYS A 661 25.34 13.71 10.17
N LEU A 662 25.34 12.89 9.12
CA LEU A 662 26.39 11.90 8.86
C LEU A 662 27.74 12.57 8.59
N TYR A 663 27.74 13.68 7.85
CA TYR A 663 28.93 14.47 7.56
C TYR A 663 29.57 15.06 8.83
N PHE A 664 28.78 15.73 9.68
CA PHE A 664 29.28 16.29 10.93
C PHE A 664 29.77 15.19 11.90
N GLN A 665 29.06 14.06 11.98
CA GLN A 665 29.50 12.90 12.77
C GLN A 665 30.83 12.30 12.29
N HIS A 666 31.15 12.43 11.00
CA HIS A 666 32.47 12.04 10.47
C HIS A 666 33.54 13.06 10.86
N LEU A 667 33.28 14.36 10.66
CA LEU A 667 34.22 15.42 11.05
C LEU A 667 34.60 15.33 12.54
N ASP A 668 33.63 15.14 13.44
CA ASP A 668 33.89 15.06 14.88
C ASP A 668 34.79 13.88 15.27
N LYS A 669 34.77 12.76 14.52
CA LYS A 669 35.66 11.62 14.73
C LYS A 669 37.09 11.86 14.24
N HIS A 670 37.26 12.71 13.23
CA HIS A 670 38.55 12.95 12.56
C HIS A 670 39.24 14.27 12.96
N LYS A 671 38.58 15.13 13.75
CA LYS A 671 39.17 16.32 14.40
C LYS A 671 40.42 16.08 15.25
N ALA A 672 40.75 14.82 15.56
CA ALA A 672 41.96 14.45 16.30
C ALA A 672 43.24 14.32 15.44
N SER A 673 43.14 14.40 14.09
CA SER A 673 44.23 13.95 13.21
C SER A 673 44.81 14.99 12.25
N GLN A 674 44.04 15.99 11.79
CA GLN A 674 44.55 17.02 10.86
C GLN A 674 43.64 18.25 10.79
N GLU A 675 44.25 19.44 10.78
CA GLU A 675 43.59 20.69 10.44
C GLU A 675 43.50 20.85 8.91
N MET A 676 42.41 21.48 8.45
CA MET A 676 42.07 21.91 7.07
C MET A 676 41.36 20.92 6.11
N LEU A 677 40.59 21.56 5.20
CA LEU A 677 40.17 21.16 3.84
C LEU A 677 38.77 20.55 3.55
N PHE A 678 37.86 20.42 4.52
CA PHE A 678 36.46 20.07 4.20
C PHE A 678 35.41 20.97 4.90
N SER A 679 35.17 22.15 4.32
CA SER A 679 33.95 22.94 4.56
C SER A 679 32.96 22.70 3.42
N ILE A 680 31.77 22.17 3.75
CA ILE A 680 30.65 22.16 2.80
C ILE A 680 30.15 23.60 2.68
N ASN A 681 30.07 24.12 1.47
CA ASN A 681 29.42 25.40 1.22
C ASN A 681 27.91 25.15 1.06
N LEU A 682 27.08 25.69 1.97
CA LEU A 682 25.63 25.54 1.92
C LEU A 682 24.96 26.52 0.94
N ASP A 683 25.64 27.59 0.51
CA ASP A 683 25.05 28.65 -0.32
C ASP A 683 24.63 28.15 -1.72
N PRO A 684 25.43 27.32 -2.44
CA PRO A 684 24.97 26.72 -3.70
C PRO A 684 23.79 25.74 -3.51
N ILE A 685 23.69 25.10 -2.34
CA ILE A 685 22.59 24.17 -2.03
C ILE A 685 21.32 24.97 -1.73
N LEU A 686 21.45 26.14 -1.09
CA LEU A 686 20.37 27.12 -0.93
C LEU A 686 19.91 27.68 -2.29
N SER A 687 20.84 27.95 -3.21
CA SER A 687 20.52 28.32 -4.60
C SER A 687 19.61 27.28 -5.25
N THR A 688 20.04 26.01 -5.27
CA THR A 688 19.24 24.90 -5.83
C THR A 688 17.88 24.76 -5.11
N ALA A 689 17.83 24.90 -3.78
CA ALA A 689 16.56 24.82 -3.06
C ALA A 689 15.58 25.95 -3.46
N LEU A 690 16.08 27.18 -3.67
CA LEU A 690 15.26 28.33 -4.08
C LEU A 690 14.88 28.28 -5.56
N GLU A 691 15.78 27.87 -6.45
CA GLU A 691 15.53 27.65 -7.89
C GLU A 691 14.35 26.70 -8.13
N TYR A 692 14.21 25.65 -7.31
CA TYR A 692 13.12 24.68 -7.38
C TYR A 692 11.97 24.98 -6.38
N SER A 693 11.93 26.17 -5.78
CA SER A 693 10.87 26.66 -4.88
C SER A 693 10.63 25.81 -3.60
N HIS A 694 11.67 25.15 -3.08
CA HIS A 694 11.61 24.31 -1.87
C HIS A 694 11.80 25.12 -0.58
N PHE A 695 10.87 26.03 -0.31
CA PHE A 695 11.04 27.06 0.72
C PHE A 695 11.29 26.55 2.15
N LYS A 696 10.66 25.44 2.59
CA LYS A 696 10.96 24.84 3.92
C LYS A 696 12.42 24.37 4.02
N LEU A 697 12.95 23.79 2.94
CA LEU A 697 14.37 23.40 2.87
C LEU A 697 15.29 24.62 2.84
N SER A 698 14.93 25.69 2.12
CA SER A 698 15.71 26.94 2.10
C SER A 698 15.84 27.56 3.50
N ILE A 699 14.74 27.61 4.27
CA ILE A 699 14.75 28.07 5.68
C ILE A 699 15.66 27.19 6.54
N PHE A 700 15.55 25.86 6.42
CA PHE A 700 16.42 24.93 7.13
C PHE A 700 17.91 25.17 6.82
N LEU A 701 18.27 25.41 5.55
CA LEU A 701 19.65 25.70 5.15
C LEU A 701 20.15 27.03 5.71
N MET A 702 19.33 28.08 5.70
CA MET A 702 19.66 29.37 6.33
C MET A 702 19.87 29.23 7.84
N MET A 703 19.01 28.47 8.55
CA MET A 703 19.18 28.15 9.97
C MET A 703 20.45 27.32 10.27
N ARG A 704 21.04 26.69 9.24
CA ARG A 704 22.34 25.97 9.32
C ARG A 704 23.53 26.83 8.88
N GLY A 705 23.32 28.11 8.56
CA GLY A 705 24.38 29.07 8.23
C GLY A 705 24.60 29.30 6.73
N ALA A 706 23.69 28.88 5.85
CA ALA A 706 23.71 29.30 4.45
C ALA A 706 23.37 30.80 4.32
N ASN A 707 24.18 31.55 3.58
CA ASN A 707 24.00 32.99 3.42
C ASN A 707 23.28 33.32 2.10
N ILE A 708 22.05 33.82 2.18
CA ILE A 708 21.24 34.19 1.02
C ILE A 708 21.79 35.41 0.26
N ASP A 709 22.48 36.33 0.94
CA ASP A 709 23.01 37.55 0.33
C ASP A 709 24.12 37.24 -0.70
N LEU A 710 24.78 36.09 -0.59
CA LEU A 710 25.76 35.59 -1.56
C LEU A 710 25.12 34.93 -2.81
N VAL A 711 23.82 34.66 -2.77
CA VAL A 711 23.08 33.92 -3.81
C VAL A 711 22.00 34.79 -4.48
N SER A 712 21.56 35.86 -3.81
CA SER A 712 20.43 36.71 -4.18
C SER A 712 20.47 37.25 -5.62
N SER A 713 21.65 37.54 -6.16
CA SER A 713 21.85 38.16 -7.48
C SER A 713 21.32 37.41 -8.72
N LYS A 714 20.74 36.21 -8.58
CA LYS A 714 20.36 35.33 -9.71
C LYS A 714 19.02 34.57 -9.59
N ILE A 715 18.22 34.79 -8.54
CA ILE A 715 17.06 33.92 -8.24
C ILE A 715 15.74 34.66 -8.47
N GLU A 716 14.94 34.19 -9.44
CA GLU A 716 13.62 34.78 -9.78
C GLU A 716 12.56 34.58 -8.66
N HIS A 717 12.71 33.56 -7.80
CA HIS A 717 11.72 33.18 -6.78
C HIS A 717 11.92 33.84 -5.39
N LEU A 718 12.81 34.83 -5.25
CA LEU A 718 13.08 35.49 -3.95
C LEU A 718 11.85 36.18 -3.36
N ASP A 719 11.05 36.83 -4.19
CA ASP A 719 9.78 37.45 -3.81
C ASP A 719 8.78 36.47 -3.23
N GLU A 720 8.66 35.29 -3.86
CA GLU A 720 7.77 34.23 -3.42
C GLU A 720 8.26 33.62 -2.11
N PHE A 721 9.58 33.50 -1.94
CA PHE A 721 10.20 33.06 -0.70
C PHE A 721 10.00 34.05 0.45
N ALA A 722 10.18 35.35 0.20
CA ALA A 722 9.89 36.41 1.18
C ALA A 722 8.41 36.43 1.58
N LYS A 723 7.50 36.32 0.60
CA LYS A 723 6.05 36.16 0.84
C LYS A 723 5.73 34.88 1.60
N TYR A 724 6.45 33.79 1.36
CA TYR A 724 6.28 32.54 2.11
C TYR A 724 6.69 32.73 3.58
N ILE A 725 7.87 33.29 3.86
CA ILE A 725 8.33 33.55 5.23
C ILE A 725 7.33 34.44 5.98
N LYS A 726 6.93 35.59 5.40
CA LYS A 726 5.95 36.53 5.99
C LYS A 726 4.61 35.87 6.37
N ASN A 727 4.20 34.80 5.67
CA ASN A 727 2.94 34.08 5.87
C ASN A 727 3.12 32.71 6.58
N SER A 728 4.28 32.46 7.19
CA SER A 728 4.63 31.19 7.84
C SER A 728 4.92 31.36 9.33
N GLU A 729 4.99 30.24 10.06
CA GLU A 729 5.48 30.18 11.44
C GLU A 729 6.92 30.71 11.61
N TYR A 730 7.67 30.87 10.52
CA TYR A 730 9.04 31.36 10.51
C TYR A 730 9.15 32.89 10.38
N CYS A 731 8.04 33.63 10.28
CA CYS A 731 8.05 35.10 10.12
C CYS A 731 8.90 35.79 11.21
N ASP A 732 8.80 35.33 12.46
CA ASP A 732 9.54 35.88 13.58
C ASP A 732 11.04 35.54 13.58
N LEU A 733 11.51 34.60 12.74
CA LEU A 733 12.92 34.21 12.65
C LEU A 733 13.76 35.10 11.73
N PHE A 734 13.13 35.91 10.88
CA PHE A 734 13.83 36.67 9.83
C PHE A 734 13.50 38.17 9.88
N TYR A 735 14.48 39.00 9.50
CA TYR A 735 14.26 40.36 9.04
C TYR A 735 14.14 40.33 7.52
N ILE A 736 13.10 40.98 6.98
CA ILE A 736 12.88 41.11 5.54
C ILE A 736 12.78 42.60 5.23
N GLN A 737 13.70 43.12 4.42
CA GLN A 737 13.68 44.51 3.96
C GLN A 737 13.58 44.55 2.44
N GLU A 738 12.64 45.34 1.94
CA GLU A 738 12.51 45.69 0.53
C GLU A 738 13.41 46.93 0.29
N LEU A 739 14.44 46.78 -0.55
CA LEU A 739 15.36 47.87 -0.92
C LEU A 739 14.85 48.58 -2.19
N ASP A 740 15.28 49.83 -2.40
CA ASP A 740 14.80 50.76 -3.44
C ASP A 740 15.07 50.33 -4.92
N SER A 741 15.39 49.07 -5.19
CA SER A 741 15.88 48.57 -6.48
C SER A 741 15.40 47.14 -6.81
N ASP A 742 14.13 46.82 -6.51
CA ASP A 742 13.51 45.50 -6.71
C ASP A 742 14.30 44.33 -6.05
N SER A 743 15.06 44.63 -5.00
CA SER A 743 15.90 43.65 -4.30
C SER A 743 15.43 43.49 -2.84
N ILE A 744 15.13 42.24 -2.46
CA ILE A 744 14.74 41.90 -1.08
C ILE A 744 15.96 41.32 -0.36
N SER A 745 16.28 41.88 0.81
CA SER A 745 17.21 41.25 1.76
C SER A 745 16.45 40.43 2.80
N ILE A 746 16.99 39.25 3.15
CA ILE A 746 16.39 38.33 4.12
C ILE A 746 17.48 37.86 5.08
N GLN A 747 17.46 38.34 6.32
CA GLN A 747 18.49 38.04 7.32
C GLN A 747 17.91 37.28 8.50
N LEU A 748 18.60 36.23 8.97
CA LEU A 748 18.22 35.47 10.15
C LEU A 748 18.45 36.34 11.41
N LYS A 749 17.50 36.40 12.34
CA LYS A 749 17.70 37.10 13.61
C LYS A 749 18.71 36.34 14.47
N GLU A 750 19.76 37.01 14.94
CA GLU A 750 20.87 36.36 15.64
C GLU A 750 20.50 35.81 17.03
N ASP A 751 19.43 36.35 17.65
CA ASP A 751 19.05 36.07 19.03
C ASP A 751 17.90 35.05 19.13
N LEU A 752 18.26 33.76 19.03
CA LEU A 752 17.35 32.61 19.15
C LEU A 752 16.99 32.26 20.61
N SER A 753 17.26 33.14 21.58
CA SER A 753 17.13 32.87 23.01
C SER A 753 15.70 32.57 23.48
N HIS A 754 14.68 33.12 22.80
CA HIS A 754 13.27 32.97 23.15
C HIS A 754 12.61 31.64 22.77
N LEU A 755 13.21 30.84 21.87
CA LEU A 755 12.63 29.57 21.39
C LEU A 755 12.85 28.38 22.35
N LYS A 756 13.40 28.61 23.54
CA LYS A 756 13.72 27.54 24.50
C LYS A 756 12.55 27.07 25.38
N GLN A 757 11.35 27.65 25.26
CA GLN A 757 10.28 27.41 26.25
C GLN A 757 9.03 26.67 25.75
N GLU A 758 8.75 26.54 24.45
CA GLU A 758 7.57 25.79 23.99
C GLU A 758 7.85 24.78 22.86
N GLN A 759 7.78 23.49 23.26
CA GLN A 759 7.59 22.27 22.47
C GLN A 759 8.79 21.65 21.68
N ASN A 760 8.92 20.33 21.83
CA ASN A 760 9.78 19.39 21.09
C ASN A 760 11.32 19.48 21.26
N GLU A 761 11.81 19.29 22.49
CA GLU A 761 13.24 19.08 22.82
C GLU A 761 13.92 17.88 22.10
N ALA A 762 13.17 17.01 21.42
CA ALA A 762 13.71 15.85 20.69
C ALA A 762 14.37 16.21 19.34
N ALA A 763 14.04 17.37 18.74
CA ALA A 763 14.48 17.71 17.37
C ALA A 763 15.78 18.54 17.32
N PHE A 764 16.17 19.22 18.41
CA PHE A 764 17.19 20.29 18.36
C PHE A 764 18.30 20.13 19.41
N LYS A 765 19.26 19.24 19.15
CA LYS A 765 20.61 19.36 19.72
C LYS A 765 21.54 20.04 18.71
N MET A 766 21.93 21.28 19.01
CA MET A 766 22.95 22.00 18.24
C MET A 766 24.36 21.50 18.62
N PRO A 767 25.22 21.10 17.67
CA PRO A 767 26.66 21.09 17.88
C PRO A 767 27.20 22.54 17.85
N PRO A 768 28.38 22.82 18.42
CA PRO A 768 28.91 24.18 18.53
C PRO A 768 29.21 24.81 17.17
N LYS A 769 28.99 26.13 17.06
CA LYS A 769 29.33 26.94 15.87
C LYS A 769 30.83 26.79 15.57
N SER A 770 31.18 26.42 14.34
CA SER A 770 32.55 26.54 13.85
C SER A 770 32.87 28.01 13.58
N HIS A 771 33.75 28.60 14.39
CA HIS A 771 34.24 29.95 14.14
C HIS A 771 35.03 29.99 12.82
N ILE A 772 34.59 30.81 11.89
CA ILE A 772 35.37 31.25 10.73
C ILE A 772 35.48 32.77 10.87
N GLU A 773 36.61 33.25 11.40
CA GLU A 773 36.88 34.68 11.46
C GLU A 773 37.35 35.17 10.09
N SER A 774 36.53 35.99 9.43
CA SER A 774 36.93 36.69 8.20
C SER A 774 37.76 37.94 8.54
N SER A 775 39.06 37.89 8.26
CA SER A 775 39.98 38.99 8.55
C SER A 775 39.99 40.07 7.46
N THR A 776 39.51 41.28 7.77
CA THR A 776 39.95 42.53 7.09
C THR A 776 40.04 43.68 8.09
N SER A 777 41.26 44.23 8.22
CA SER A 777 41.67 45.56 8.70
C SER A 777 40.58 46.62 8.98
N SER A 778 40.70 47.52 9.97
CA SER A 778 41.82 47.83 10.88
C SER A 778 41.37 48.81 11.98
N CYS A 779 41.89 48.68 13.20
CA CYS A 779 42.24 49.86 14.01
C CYS A 779 43.25 49.51 15.11
N THR A 780 44.29 50.33 15.24
CA THR A 780 45.29 50.23 16.30
C THR A 780 44.75 50.78 17.61
N LEU A 781 44.96 50.08 18.73
CA LEU A 781 45.37 50.71 20.00
C LEU A 781 46.00 49.68 20.94
N SER A 782 47.19 50.02 21.43
CA SER A 782 48.00 49.25 22.38
C SER A 782 47.49 49.36 23.80
N PHE A 783 47.79 48.38 24.67
CA PHE A 783 48.59 48.62 25.89
C PHE A 783 49.03 47.28 26.57
N PHE A 784 50.25 47.28 27.13
CA PHE A 784 50.69 46.34 28.17
C PHE A 784 49.83 46.58 29.44
N SER A 785 49.64 45.69 30.42
CA SER A 785 50.46 44.63 31.07
C SER A 785 49.46 43.67 31.77
N ASP A 786 49.77 42.52 32.39
CA ASP A 786 50.83 42.28 33.38
C ASP A 786 51.10 40.79 33.64
N ARG A 787 52.15 40.51 34.41
CA ARG A 787 52.68 39.16 34.70
C ARG A 787 52.19 38.55 36.03
N GLU A 788 52.33 37.21 36.06
CA GLU A 788 52.83 36.39 37.19
C GLU A 788 51.92 35.96 38.37
N LYS A 789 52.11 34.66 38.72
CA LYS A 789 51.80 33.96 40.00
C LYS A 789 50.31 33.70 40.24
N LEU A 790 49.88 32.49 40.64
CA LEU A 790 50.48 31.58 41.65
C LEU A 790 50.55 30.10 41.23
N GLN A 791 51.42 29.36 41.92
CA GLN A 791 51.67 27.92 41.78
C GLN A 791 50.81 27.07 42.75
N LYS A 792 50.65 25.79 42.38
CA LYS A 792 50.56 24.59 43.27
C LYS A 792 49.45 24.51 44.33
N ASN A 793 48.68 23.42 44.27
CA ASN A 793 48.99 22.25 45.12
C ASN A 793 48.33 20.96 44.59
N GLU A 794 48.88 19.83 45.02
CA GLU A 794 48.57 18.48 44.55
C GLU A 794 47.60 17.73 45.50
N ASN A 795 47.17 16.55 45.02
CA ASN A 795 46.82 15.32 45.75
C ASN A 795 45.36 14.98 46.13
N ASP A 796 45.11 13.68 45.89
CA ASP A 796 44.21 12.72 46.52
C ASP A 796 42.69 12.90 46.48
N ALA A 797 42.04 12.07 45.66
CA ALA A 797 41.37 10.87 46.19
C ALA A 797 41.06 9.83 45.08
N THR A 798 41.48 8.59 45.28
CA THR A 798 41.15 7.42 44.46
C THR A 798 39.82 6.79 44.86
N LEU A 799 39.00 6.34 43.90
CA LEU A 799 38.14 5.13 44.07
C LEU A 799 37.60 4.57 42.74
N ASN A 800 38.00 3.32 42.47
CA ASN A 800 37.24 2.18 41.88
C ASN A 800 35.75 2.41 41.50
N SER A 801 35.15 1.73 40.51
CA SER A 801 35.61 0.69 39.56
C SER A 801 34.42 0.30 38.64
N VAL A 802 34.72 -0.27 37.47
CA VAL A 802 33.96 -1.35 36.76
C VAL A 802 32.44 -1.45 36.97
N VAL A 803 31.65 -1.35 35.90
CA VAL A 803 30.84 -2.47 35.34
C VAL A 803 30.31 -2.10 33.94
N THR A 804 30.33 -3.08 33.04
CA THR A 804 29.70 -3.08 31.71
C THR A 804 28.19 -3.27 31.76
N LEU A 805 27.44 -2.47 31.00
CA LEU A 805 26.45 -2.93 30.01
C LEU A 805 26.03 -1.78 29.06
#